data_AF-A1D8N1-F1
#
_entry.id   AF-A1D8N1-F1
#
_cell.length_a   1.000
_cell.length_b   1.000
_cell.length_c   1.000
_cell.angle_alpha   90.00
_cell.angle_beta   90.00
_cell.angle_gamma   90.00
#
_symmetry.space_group_name_H-M   'P 1'
#
loop_
_entity.id
_entity.type
_entity.pdbx_description
1 polymer ?
#
loop_
_entity_poly.entity_id
_entity_poly.type
_entity_poly.pdbx_seq_one_letter_code
_entity_poly.pdbx_strand_id
1 'polypeptide(L)'
;MTRDPITPVVDRLLQYLTLEEKVSLLAGKNMWETAQVDRLGIPSLKMTDGPAGARGSKWTYGSLTTFVPCGISLAATWDPALVEKVGTVLGEETRRKGCHVLLAPTMNLTRSPLGGRNFEGYGEDPYLVGAMSTAMIRGIQSQGVGACMKHFIANDTETRRFNVDQTIDDRTLREVYMKPFVMALDASPWTAMVSYPKINGLHADVSPAILRPLLREELQFDRLVVSDWGGCNDTVQSLTATTDLEMPGPAIRRGEHLLAAIRDGQVDPALHVDPSVRRMLQLLEKAGLLLEESDGQRLSLNQDEAAEQATDDPVFHQIAREAAQSGLVLLKNKDNVLPLQPSSLKKVAILGPNARKPTAGGAGSAAVNPFYITTPEECLTKAIQTAHPETQVTYEPGMPFSLRPPLLGNLLTVPDSSQQGLQITFFAGHAFEGPAVTTKQWADSLIYLMSDGDVPDSLKGQQYCYRATGVVTPRVSGRYTFSLANTGKAKLFLDEKLLIDNMEWTKVSNGFLGCSSEDKTVSLELEAGRKYALRVDNVVTLPAVEAFDNTLFPNVTGLRIGLALEEDETAMMQRAIASAREADVAVLVVGHNKDSEGEGGDRPDIQLPGRTNELVAAVCGANPNTIVVVQAASAVSMPWAEQARAIVLAWYQGQENGHALADVLLGVCNFSGKTPITFPRRLEDHGSSAWFPAEAARDRSVFGEKVLVGYRWFDEQEIVPLWPFGFGLSYTSFRLSDVRLSGTMTTTASQIVVHARVANVGGRDGHEVVQVYVSPSARIRDKGLVSYRKTLAGFCKVWVSAGEEQDVAIPVKREELRWYDEQEGQWQLDRGQYRCFVGTSVSDIDYELIFTVEQT
;
A
#
# COMPACT_ATOMS: atom_id res chain seq x y z
N MET A 1 25.23 -9.08 -11.12
CA MET A 1 24.13 -9.69 -11.90
C MET A 1 24.41 -9.50 -13.38
N THR A 2 24.07 -10.49 -14.20
CA THR A 2 24.30 -10.46 -15.65
C THR A 2 23.23 -9.60 -16.32
N ARG A 3 23.63 -8.67 -17.19
CA ARG A 3 22.71 -7.98 -18.11
C ARG A 3 21.88 -9.04 -18.84
N ASP A 4 20.59 -8.80 -19.03
CA ASP A 4 19.77 -9.67 -19.87
C ASP A 4 20.42 -9.62 -21.28
N PRO A 5 20.80 -10.77 -21.87
CA PRO A 5 21.54 -10.78 -23.13
C PRO A 5 20.72 -10.14 -24.24
N ILE A 6 21.38 -9.40 -25.13
CA ILE A 6 20.71 -8.82 -26.28
C ILE A 6 20.46 -9.94 -27.30
N THR A 7 19.20 -10.14 -27.67
CA THR A 7 18.83 -11.14 -28.67
C THR A 7 18.89 -10.57 -30.08
N PRO A 8 19.04 -11.42 -31.11
CA PRO A 8 18.98 -10.98 -32.51
C PRO A 8 17.68 -10.26 -32.87
N VAL A 9 16.56 -10.61 -32.22
CA VAL A 9 15.25 -9.99 -32.47
C VAL A 9 15.24 -8.54 -31.98
N VAL A 10 15.69 -8.29 -30.75
CA VAL A 10 15.76 -6.94 -30.16
C VAL A 10 16.67 -6.02 -30.98
N ASP A 11 17.88 -6.49 -31.31
CA ASP A 11 18.83 -5.70 -32.11
C ASP A 11 18.29 -5.35 -33.50
N ARG A 12 17.64 -6.33 -34.14
CA ARG A 12 17.01 -6.15 -35.44
C ARG A 12 15.88 -5.11 -35.39
N LEU A 13 14.97 -5.24 -34.44
CA LEU A 13 13.85 -4.29 -34.29
C LEU A 13 14.35 -2.87 -34.01
N LEU A 14 15.36 -2.72 -33.16
CA LEU A 14 15.98 -1.42 -32.86
C LEU A 14 16.56 -0.73 -34.11
N GLN A 15 17.10 -1.51 -35.06
CA GLN A 15 17.61 -0.99 -36.33
C GLN A 15 16.50 -0.62 -37.32
N TYR A 16 15.38 -1.34 -37.32
CA TYR A 16 14.28 -1.11 -38.26
C TYR A 16 13.29 -0.03 -37.82
N LEU A 17 13.20 0.28 -36.53
CA LEU A 17 12.34 1.36 -36.01
C LEU A 17 12.77 2.73 -36.56
N THR A 18 11.80 3.53 -37.01
CA THR A 18 12.06 4.95 -37.30
C THR A 18 12.28 5.72 -36.00
N LEU A 19 12.78 6.94 -36.08
CA LEU A 19 12.99 7.77 -34.90
C LEU A 19 11.67 8.04 -34.16
N GLU A 20 10.60 8.32 -34.90
CA GLU A 20 9.27 8.58 -34.36
C GLU A 20 8.70 7.36 -33.63
N GLU A 21 8.91 6.16 -34.17
CA GLU A 21 8.48 4.91 -33.52
C GLU A 21 9.34 4.58 -32.30
N LYS A 22 10.65 4.90 -32.33
CA LYS A 22 11.51 4.82 -31.15
C LYS A 22 10.99 5.71 -30.03
N VAL A 23 10.66 6.97 -30.35
CA VAL A 23 10.13 7.93 -29.38
C VAL A 23 8.77 7.49 -28.86
N SER A 24 7.87 7.00 -29.71
CA SER A 24 6.53 6.58 -29.28
C SER A 24 6.57 5.39 -28.30
N LEU A 25 7.52 4.47 -28.47
CA LEU A 25 7.71 3.33 -27.54
C LEU A 25 8.21 3.74 -26.14
N LEU A 26 8.63 5.00 -25.95
CA LEU A 26 9.06 5.54 -24.64
C LEU A 26 7.91 6.25 -23.90
N ALA A 27 6.67 6.11 -24.35
CA ALA A 27 5.49 6.66 -23.71
C ALA A 27 4.34 5.65 -23.62
N GLY A 28 3.47 5.84 -22.64
CA GLY A 28 2.15 5.22 -22.63
C GLY A 28 1.31 5.67 -23.84
N LYS A 29 0.56 4.74 -24.41
CA LYS A 29 -0.55 5.00 -25.34
C LYS A 29 -1.76 5.58 -24.61
N ASN A 30 -2.05 5.03 -23.43
CA ASN A 30 -3.18 5.37 -22.58
C ASN A 30 -2.81 5.18 -21.10
N MET A 31 -3.81 5.01 -20.24
CA MET A 31 -3.62 4.88 -18.80
C MET A 31 -2.74 3.68 -18.41
N TRP A 32 -2.74 2.58 -19.17
CA TRP A 32 -2.16 1.30 -18.74
C TRP A 32 -1.28 0.60 -19.77
N GLU A 33 -1.30 1.04 -21.03
CA GLU A 33 -0.68 0.35 -22.15
C GLU A 33 0.41 1.21 -22.78
N THR A 34 1.50 0.56 -23.18
CA THR A 34 2.55 1.18 -24.00
C THR A 34 2.07 1.38 -25.44
N ALA A 35 2.78 2.20 -26.22
CA ALA A 35 2.56 2.27 -27.66
C ALA A 35 2.83 0.92 -28.37
N GLN A 36 2.22 0.75 -29.55
CA GLN A 36 2.42 -0.37 -30.47
C GLN A 36 2.99 0.11 -31.82
N VAL A 37 3.65 -0.77 -32.56
CA VAL A 37 4.17 -0.53 -33.92
C VAL A 37 3.79 -1.70 -34.84
N ASP A 38 2.60 -1.60 -35.44
CA ASP A 38 1.97 -2.69 -36.20
C ASP A 38 2.83 -3.20 -37.36
N ARG A 39 3.51 -2.30 -38.10
CA ARG A 39 4.31 -2.70 -39.27
C ARG A 39 5.48 -3.63 -38.91
N LEU A 40 5.95 -3.55 -37.66
CA LEU A 40 7.04 -4.37 -37.13
C LEU A 40 6.52 -5.49 -36.22
N GLY A 41 5.20 -5.62 -36.03
CA GLY A 41 4.61 -6.60 -35.15
C GLY A 41 4.96 -6.39 -33.68
N ILE A 42 5.16 -5.13 -33.24
CA ILE A 42 5.39 -4.79 -31.83
C ILE A 42 4.03 -4.47 -31.20
N PRO A 43 3.47 -5.33 -30.35
CA PRO A 43 2.18 -5.08 -29.70
C PRO A 43 2.33 -4.17 -28.48
N SER A 44 1.19 -3.72 -27.94
CA SER A 44 1.16 -2.97 -26.67
C SER A 44 1.46 -3.89 -25.49
N LEU A 45 2.30 -3.43 -24.55
CA LEU A 45 2.45 -4.05 -23.24
C LEU A 45 1.45 -3.40 -22.28
N LYS A 46 0.66 -4.22 -21.59
CA LYS A 46 -0.32 -3.77 -20.59
C LYS A 46 0.20 -3.92 -19.16
N MET A 47 0.10 -2.85 -18.37
CA MET A 47 0.43 -2.79 -16.95
C MET A 47 -0.85 -2.71 -16.10
N THR A 48 -0.77 -3.05 -14.82
CA THR A 48 -1.87 -2.80 -13.88
C THR A 48 -1.34 -2.58 -12.48
N ASP A 49 -2.05 -1.79 -11.68
CA ASP A 49 -1.72 -1.66 -10.27
C ASP A 49 -1.95 -2.94 -9.49
N GLY A 50 -1.06 -3.08 -8.52
CA GLY A 50 -1.25 -3.78 -7.26
C GLY A 50 -1.16 -2.78 -6.11
N PRO A 51 -0.73 -3.12 -4.88
CA PRO A 51 -0.04 -4.34 -4.42
C PRO A 51 -0.95 -5.35 -3.70
N ALA A 52 -2.23 -5.05 -3.52
CA ALA A 52 -3.17 -5.92 -2.78
C ALA A 52 -4.09 -6.76 -3.68
N GLY A 53 -3.90 -6.71 -5.00
CA GLY A 53 -4.68 -7.41 -6.02
C GLY A 53 -4.43 -6.78 -7.38
N ALA A 54 -4.61 -7.51 -8.48
CA ALA A 54 -4.46 -6.94 -9.82
C ALA A 54 -5.74 -6.22 -10.23
N ARG A 55 -5.74 -4.88 -10.31
CA ARG A 55 -6.97 -4.09 -10.56
C ARG A 55 -7.54 -4.25 -11.97
N GLY A 56 -6.67 -4.43 -12.97
CA GLY A 56 -7.02 -4.33 -14.39
C GLY A 56 -6.99 -2.89 -14.93
N SER A 57 -7.72 -2.67 -16.02
CA SER A 57 -7.68 -1.44 -16.84
C SER A 57 -8.65 -0.33 -16.38
N LYS A 58 -9.58 -0.64 -15.48
CA LYS A 58 -10.56 0.34 -14.98
C LYS A 58 -10.23 0.76 -13.56
N TRP A 59 -10.26 2.08 -13.32
CA TRP A 59 -9.96 2.66 -12.02
C TRP A 59 -11.02 2.33 -10.97
N THR A 60 -12.29 2.48 -11.33
CA THR A 60 -13.43 2.15 -10.46
C THR A 60 -14.28 1.06 -11.07
N TYR A 61 -14.72 0.10 -10.25
CA TYR A 61 -15.64 -0.97 -10.65
C TYR A 61 -15.12 -1.79 -11.85
N GLY A 62 -13.81 -2.03 -11.89
CA GLY A 62 -13.15 -2.88 -12.89
C GLY A 62 -13.42 -4.38 -12.68
N SER A 63 -12.64 -5.22 -13.35
CA SER A 63 -12.73 -6.68 -13.19
C SER A 63 -12.49 -7.09 -11.73
N LEU A 64 -13.15 -8.17 -11.31
CA LEU A 64 -12.99 -8.70 -9.96
C LEU A 64 -11.59 -9.32 -9.80
N THR A 65 -11.06 -9.30 -8.58
CA THR A 65 -9.77 -9.90 -8.24
C THR A 65 -9.73 -10.42 -6.82
N THR A 66 -8.82 -11.36 -6.54
CA THR A 66 -8.51 -11.75 -5.16
C THR A 66 -7.85 -10.57 -4.43
N PHE A 67 -8.47 -10.16 -3.33
CA PHE A 67 -7.99 -9.08 -2.49
C PHE A 67 -7.25 -9.65 -1.28
N VAL A 68 -5.92 -9.60 -1.35
CA VAL A 68 -5.02 -10.15 -0.34
C VAL A 68 -4.76 -9.15 0.80
N PRO A 69 -4.22 -9.59 1.95
CA PRO A 69 -3.77 -8.66 2.99
C PRO A 69 -2.80 -7.59 2.47
N CYS A 70 -2.86 -6.40 3.05
CA CYS A 70 -1.96 -5.32 2.66
C CYS A 70 -0.50 -5.59 3.08
N GLY A 71 0.45 -4.86 2.50
CA GLY A 71 1.90 -5.08 2.69
C GLY A 71 2.31 -5.14 4.16
N ILE A 72 1.77 -4.27 5.00
CA ILE A 72 2.13 -4.23 6.42
C ILE A 72 1.62 -5.48 7.18
N SER A 73 0.47 -6.03 6.78
CA SER A 73 -0.03 -7.31 7.32
C SER A 73 0.84 -8.48 6.86
N LEU A 74 1.23 -8.47 5.58
CA LEU A 74 2.13 -9.48 5.02
C LEU A 74 3.50 -9.45 5.71
N ALA A 75 4.04 -8.28 6.01
CA ALA A 75 5.27 -8.14 6.78
C ALA A 75 5.11 -8.68 8.21
N ALA A 76 3.94 -8.47 8.82
CA ALA A 76 3.66 -8.98 10.16
C ALA A 76 3.66 -10.51 10.23
N THR A 77 3.54 -11.22 9.10
CA THR A 77 3.72 -12.68 9.06
C THR A 77 5.14 -13.11 9.40
N TRP A 78 6.16 -12.29 9.10
CA TRP A 78 7.58 -12.67 9.15
C TRP A 78 7.88 -13.96 8.38
N ASP A 79 7.14 -14.21 7.30
CA ASP A 79 7.20 -15.45 6.51
C ASP A 79 7.34 -15.18 5.00
N PRO A 80 8.59 -15.08 4.49
CA PRO A 80 8.86 -14.90 3.08
C PRO A 80 8.27 -16.02 2.21
N ALA A 81 8.17 -17.26 2.71
CA ALA A 81 7.61 -18.36 1.92
C ALA A 81 6.10 -18.18 1.71
N LEU A 82 5.38 -17.71 2.73
CA LEU A 82 3.97 -17.35 2.60
C LEU A 82 3.77 -16.13 1.69
N VAL A 83 4.61 -15.11 1.80
CA VAL A 83 4.56 -13.93 0.92
C VAL A 83 4.85 -14.30 -0.54
N GLU A 84 5.75 -15.24 -0.80
CA GLU A 84 5.99 -15.76 -2.15
C GLU A 84 4.75 -16.47 -2.72
N LYS A 85 4.04 -17.28 -1.91
CA LYS A 85 2.75 -17.87 -2.31
C LYS A 85 1.71 -16.79 -2.63
N VAL A 86 1.60 -15.74 -1.82
CA VAL A 86 0.72 -14.60 -2.12
C VAL A 86 1.11 -13.94 -3.45
N GLY A 87 2.42 -13.82 -3.74
CA GLY A 87 2.91 -13.34 -5.02
C GLY A 87 2.43 -14.18 -6.21
N THR A 88 2.31 -15.50 -6.06
CA THR A 88 1.75 -16.36 -7.12
C THR A 88 0.28 -16.05 -7.42
N VAL A 89 -0.51 -15.73 -6.39
CA VAL A 89 -1.92 -15.29 -6.56
C VAL A 89 -1.97 -14.01 -7.38
N LEU A 90 -1.15 -13.02 -7.02
CA LEU A 90 -1.10 -11.73 -7.70
C LEU A 90 -0.60 -11.85 -9.15
N GLY A 91 0.43 -12.66 -9.40
CA GLY A 91 0.94 -12.92 -10.74
C GLY A 91 -0.10 -13.57 -11.65
N GLU A 92 -0.79 -14.59 -11.15
CA GLU A 92 -1.84 -15.29 -11.90
C GLU A 92 -3.08 -14.39 -12.14
N GLU A 93 -3.50 -13.61 -11.14
CA GLU A 93 -4.56 -12.60 -11.29
C GLU A 93 -4.21 -11.51 -12.31
N THR A 94 -2.92 -11.16 -12.44
CA THR A 94 -2.42 -10.21 -13.45
C THR A 94 -2.49 -10.83 -14.85
N ARG A 95 -2.04 -12.08 -14.98
CA ARG A 95 -2.08 -12.85 -16.22
C ARG A 95 -3.51 -13.04 -16.75
N ARG A 96 -4.47 -13.37 -15.86
CA ARG A 96 -5.91 -13.52 -16.20
C ARG A 96 -6.52 -12.24 -16.80
N LYS A 97 -5.97 -11.06 -16.46
CA LYS A 97 -6.41 -9.75 -16.99
C LYS A 97 -5.65 -9.32 -18.26
N GLY A 98 -4.86 -10.22 -18.85
CA GLY A 98 -4.01 -9.93 -20.01
C GLY A 98 -2.93 -8.88 -19.75
N CYS A 99 -2.56 -8.69 -18.47
CA CYS A 99 -1.53 -7.74 -18.06
C CYS A 99 -0.18 -8.46 -17.94
N HIS A 100 0.89 -7.75 -18.23
CA HIS A 100 2.26 -8.29 -18.34
C HIS A 100 3.19 -7.78 -17.25
N VAL A 101 2.86 -6.65 -16.62
CA VAL A 101 3.59 -6.10 -15.48
C VAL A 101 2.60 -5.71 -14.39
N LEU A 102 2.81 -6.23 -13.18
CA LEU A 102 2.14 -5.77 -11.98
C LEU A 102 2.98 -4.68 -11.32
N LEU A 103 2.37 -3.53 -11.04
CA LEU A 103 3.04 -2.40 -10.38
C LEU A 103 3.15 -2.66 -8.86
N ALA A 104 3.92 -3.66 -8.49
CA ALA A 104 4.17 -4.13 -7.13
C ALA A 104 5.51 -4.87 -7.04
N PRO A 105 6.13 -4.97 -5.85
CA PRO A 105 5.69 -4.45 -4.56
C PRO A 105 6.07 -2.98 -4.30
N THR A 106 5.42 -2.36 -3.31
CA THR A 106 5.84 -1.07 -2.77
C THR A 106 6.81 -1.26 -1.60
N MET A 107 7.95 -0.59 -1.67
CA MET A 107 9.15 -0.87 -0.87
C MET A 107 9.65 0.35 -0.10
N ASN A 108 8.89 1.45 -0.13
CA ASN A 108 9.10 2.60 0.73
C ASN A 108 8.91 2.20 2.20
N LEU A 109 9.65 2.85 3.11
CA LEU A 109 9.64 2.49 4.52
C LEU A 109 8.52 3.21 5.24
N THR A 110 8.00 2.59 6.29
CA THR A 110 7.19 3.28 7.31
C THR A 110 8.10 4.18 8.14
N ARG A 111 8.59 5.28 7.56
CA ARG A 111 9.47 6.26 8.22
C ARG A 111 8.79 6.92 9.41
N SER A 112 7.50 7.18 9.28
CA SER A 112 6.67 7.85 10.29
C SER A 112 5.36 7.09 10.44
N PRO A 113 4.79 7.00 11.65
CA PRO A 113 3.46 6.41 11.79
C PRO A 113 2.41 7.18 10.99
N LEU A 114 2.62 8.46 10.68
CA LEU A 114 1.66 9.30 10.00
C LEU A 114 1.56 9.08 8.47
N GLY A 115 2.49 8.35 7.85
CA GLY A 115 2.53 8.17 6.40
C GLY A 115 1.24 7.59 5.80
N GLY A 116 0.69 8.24 4.77
CA GLY A 116 -0.60 7.88 4.15
C GLY A 116 -0.62 6.51 3.46
N ARG A 117 0.52 6.08 2.92
CA ARG A 117 0.69 4.79 2.20
C ARG A 117 1.40 3.71 3.01
N ASN A 118 1.51 3.88 4.32
CA ASN A 118 2.12 2.88 5.21
C ASN A 118 1.47 1.48 5.07
N PHE A 119 0.19 1.41 4.71
CA PHE A 119 -0.51 0.13 4.50
C PHE A 119 0.09 -0.70 3.36
N GLU A 120 0.68 -0.04 2.36
CA GLU A 120 1.09 -0.65 1.11
C GLU A 120 2.56 -1.14 1.15
N GLY A 121 3.39 -0.55 2.01
CA GLY A 121 4.74 -1.02 2.31
C GLY A 121 4.81 -2.12 3.38
N TYR A 122 6.02 -2.50 3.80
CA TYR A 122 6.28 -3.66 4.67
C TYR A 122 6.86 -3.30 6.05
N GLY A 123 6.86 -2.02 6.45
CA GLY A 123 7.28 -1.58 7.78
C GLY A 123 8.53 -0.72 7.82
N GLU A 124 9.14 -0.61 9.00
CA GLU A 124 10.20 0.36 9.29
C GLU A 124 11.63 -0.19 9.14
N ASP A 125 11.78 -1.51 9.02
CA ASP A 125 13.09 -2.15 8.94
C ASP A 125 13.45 -2.50 7.47
N PRO A 126 14.56 -1.98 6.94
CA PRO A 126 14.94 -2.22 5.56
C PRO A 126 15.29 -3.68 5.22
N TYR A 127 15.76 -4.48 6.19
CA TYR A 127 16.02 -5.90 5.97
C TYR A 127 14.70 -6.67 5.85
N LEU A 128 13.75 -6.42 6.75
CA LEU A 128 12.42 -7.03 6.68
C LEU A 128 11.70 -6.66 5.38
N VAL A 129 11.68 -5.37 5.03
CA VAL A 129 11.07 -4.87 3.78
C VAL A 129 11.73 -5.54 2.57
N GLY A 130 13.06 -5.61 2.52
CA GLY A 130 13.79 -6.26 1.43
C GLY A 130 13.49 -7.76 1.32
N ALA A 131 13.45 -8.49 2.44
CA ALA A 131 13.15 -9.92 2.47
C ALA A 131 11.74 -10.23 1.95
N MET A 132 10.73 -9.48 2.42
CA MET A 132 9.34 -9.66 1.98
C MET A 132 9.14 -9.27 0.52
N SER A 133 9.75 -8.16 0.09
CA SER A 133 9.65 -7.69 -1.29
C SER A 133 10.31 -8.65 -2.28
N THR A 134 11.46 -9.22 -1.90
CA THR A 134 12.16 -10.25 -2.71
C THR A 134 11.26 -11.48 -2.92
N ALA A 135 10.62 -11.97 -1.86
CA ALA A 135 9.69 -13.08 -1.94
C ALA A 135 8.47 -12.76 -2.81
N MET A 136 7.86 -11.58 -2.63
CA MET A 136 6.73 -11.13 -3.44
C MET A 136 7.07 -11.10 -4.94
N ILE A 137 8.24 -10.55 -5.30
CA ILE A 137 8.72 -10.48 -6.69
C ILE A 137 8.91 -11.88 -7.27
N ARG A 138 9.51 -12.82 -6.51
CA ARG A 138 9.65 -14.23 -6.96
C ARG A 138 8.30 -14.86 -7.24
N GLY A 139 7.33 -14.68 -6.34
CA GLY A 139 5.98 -15.20 -6.49
C GLY A 139 5.30 -14.68 -7.75
N ILE A 140 5.29 -13.36 -7.95
CA ILE A 140 4.70 -12.71 -9.14
C ILE A 140 5.35 -13.24 -10.42
N GLN A 141 6.69 -13.20 -10.48
CA GLN A 141 7.44 -13.55 -11.69
C GLN A 141 7.43 -15.04 -12.02
N SER A 142 7.17 -15.91 -11.04
CA SER A 142 6.96 -17.35 -11.27
C SER A 142 5.76 -17.65 -12.16
N GLN A 143 4.84 -16.69 -12.31
CA GLN A 143 3.64 -16.81 -13.15
C GLN A 143 3.82 -16.21 -14.56
N GLY A 144 5.05 -15.84 -14.93
CA GLY A 144 5.35 -15.27 -16.25
C GLY A 144 4.95 -13.80 -16.41
N VAL A 145 4.79 -13.07 -15.32
CA VAL A 145 4.42 -11.64 -15.28
C VAL A 145 5.54 -10.84 -14.62
N GLY A 146 5.88 -9.66 -15.13
CA GLY A 146 6.89 -8.80 -14.52
C GLY A 146 6.42 -8.15 -13.21
N ALA A 147 7.33 -8.04 -12.24
CA ALA A 147 7.16 -7.19 -11.07
C ALA A 147 7.82 -5.82 -11.27
N CYS A 148 7.37 -4.82 -10.52
CA CYS A 148 7.89 -3.46 -10.53
C CYS A 148 8.27 -3.02 -9.11
N MET A 149 9.57 -2.89 -8.84
CA MET A 149 10.03 -2.32 -7.57
C MET A 149 9.65 -0.84 -7.51
N LYS A 150 8.80 -0.43 -6.56
CA LYS A 150 8.37 0.97 -6.42
C LYS A 150 8.39 1.49 -4.98
N HIS A 151 8.52 2.78 -4.73
CA HIS A 151 8.89 3.84 -5.68
C HIS A 151 10.34 4.20 -5.36
N PHE A 152 11.22 4.08 -6.36
CA PHE A 152 12.64 4.36 -6.26
C PHE A 152 12.87 5.86 -6.47
N ILE A 153 13.11 6.67 -5.44
CA ILE A 153 13.29 6.28 -4.03
C ILE A 153 12.74 7.36 -3.06
N ALA A 154 12.63 7.01 -1.77
CA ALA A 154 12.24 7.91 -0.70
C ALA A 154 10.84 8.53 -0.83
N ASN A 155 9.87 7.85 -1.45
CA ASN A 155 8.47 8.29 -1.47
C ASN A 155 7.76 7.93 -0.15
N ASP A 156 8.24 8.47 0.97
CA ASP A 156 7.80 8.10 2.32
C ASP A 156 6.81 9.11 2.95
N THR A 157 6.31 10.08 2.16
CA THR A 157 5.29 11.07 2.55
C THR A 157 4.35 11.34 1.37
N GLU A 158 3.05 11.45 1.65
CA GLU A 158 2.08 11.87 0.64
C GLU A 158 1.94 13.40 0.58
N THR A 159 2.25 14.09 1.68
CA THR A 159 2.21 15.55 1.78
C THR A 159 3.11 16.18 0.72
N ARG A 160 2.48 16.85 -0.25
CA ARG A 160 3.17 17.55 -1.36
C ARG A 160 4.12 16.61 -2.14
N ARG A 161 3.83 15.31 -2.21
CA ARG A 161 4.73 14.28 -2.80
C ARG A 161 5.27 14.60 -4.20
N PHE A 162 4.54 15.37 -4.99
CA PHE A 162 4.95 15.80 -6.33
C PHE A 162 6.03 16.88 -6.34
N ASN A 163 6.34 17.53 -5.22
CA ASN A 163 7.22 18.70 -5.20
C ASN A 163 8.06 18.87 -3.94
N VAL A 164 7.71 18.18 -2.86
CA VAL A 164 8.47 18.16 -1.60
C VAL A 164 9.92 17.79 -1.87
N ASP A 165 10.82 18.59 -1.35
CA ASP A 165 12.26 18.38 -1.36
C ASP A 165 12.70 17.74 -0.06
N GLN A 166 13.23 16.52 -0.21
CA GLN A 166 13.65 15.67 0.86
C GLN A 166 15.16 15.77 1.03
N THR A 167 15.57 16.34 2.16
CA THR A 167 16.98 16.42 2.55
C THR A 167 17.38 15.15 3.28
N ILE A 168 18.32 14.39 2.72
CA ILE A 168 18.79 13.11 3.24
C ILE A 168 20.30 12.94 3.00
N ASP A 169 21.03 12.40 3.99
CA ASP A 169 22.45 12.08 3.82
C ASP A 169 22.67 10.77 3.04
N ASP A 170 23.82 10.66 2.35
CA ASP A 170 24.15 9.57 1.44
C ASP A 170 24.22 8.21 2.16
N ARG A 171 24.70 8.21 3.40
CA ARG A 171 24.76 7.02 4.24
C ARG A 171 23.37 6.53 4.59
N THR A 172 22.49 7.41 5.05
CA THR A 172 21.10 7.07 5.36
C THR A 172 20.35 6.61 4.11
N LEU A 173 20.50 7.30 2.98
CA LEU A 173 19.89 6.91 1.70
C LEU A 173 20.28 5.47 1.32
N ARG A 174 21.55 5.11 1.47
CA ARG A 174 22.08 3.78 1.12
C ARG A 174 21.75 2.68 2.13
N GLU A 175 22.04 2.91 3.41
CA GLU A 175 21.88 1.91 4.49
C GLU A 175 20.42 1.61 4.81
N VAL A 176 19.53 2.58 4.58
CA VAL A 176 18.12 2.47 4.96
C VAL A 176 17.23 2.35 3.72
N TYR A 177 17.17 3.38 2.87
CA TYR A 177 16.14 3.46 1.84
C TYR A 177 16.46 2.64 0.59
N MET A 178 17.73 2.51 0.22
CA MET A 178 18.15 1.68 -0.93
C MET A 178 18.25 0.20 -0.59
N LYS A 179 18.51 -0.14 0.68
CA LYS A 179 18.73 -1.52 1.11
C LYS A 179 17.64 -2.51 0.67
N PRO A 180 16.33 -2.19 0.78
CA PRO A 180 15.29 -3.08 0.25
C PRO A 180 15.42 -3.35 -1.25
N PHE A 181 15.74 -2.32 -2.05
CA PHE A 181 15.93 -2.44 -3.49
C PHE A 181 17.17 -3.27 -3.83
N VAL A 182 18.28 -3.09 -3.09
CA VAL A 182 19.48 -3.93 -3.22
C VAL A 182 19.13 -5.41 -3.03
N MET A 183 18.38 -5.73 -1.97
CA MET A 183 17.97 -7.10 -1.66
C MET A 183 17.05 -7.68 -2.74
N ALA A 184 16.07 -6.91 -3.20
CA ALA A 184 15.10 -7.33 -4.20
C ALA A 184 15.73 -7.70 -5.55
N LEU A 185 16.94 -7.23 -5.85
CA LEU A 185 17.68 -7.66 -7.03
C LEU A 185 17.91 -9.18 -7.06
N ASP A 186 17.97 -9.87 -5.91
CA ASP A 186 18.05 -11.34 -5.81
C ASP A 186 16.84 -12.06 -6.42
N ALA A 187 15.74 -11.33 -6.69
CA ALA A 187 14.57 -11.84 -7.40
C ALA A 187 14.54 -11.42 -8.88
N SER A 188 15.54 -10.68 -9.36
CA SER A 188 15.63 -10.17 -10.73
C SER A 188 14.33 -9.49 -11.22
N PRO A 189 13.88 -8.40 -10.57
CA PRO A 189 12.69 -7.66 -10.96
C PRO A 189 12.78 -7.17 -12.41
N TRP A 190 11.67 -7.26 -13.15
CA TRP A 190 11.64 -6.88 -14.57
C TRP A 190 11.68 -5.36 -14.77
N THR A 191 11.06 -4.61 -13.84
CA THR A 191 10.94 -3.15 -13.94
C THR A 191 11.16 -2.47 -12.59
N ALA A 192 11.44 -1.17 -12.63
CA ALA A 192 11.43 -0.30 -11.45
C ALA A 192 10.67 0.98 -11.77
N MET A 193 10.03 1.57 -10.76
CA MET A 193 9.27 2.83 -10.89
C MET A 193 9.96 3.95 -10.14
N VAL A 194 10.16 5.08 -10.79
CA VAL A 194 10.77 6.27 -10.20
C VAL A 194 9.76 6.98 -9.29
N SER A 195 10.20 7.47 -8.14
CA SER A 195 9.38 8.22 -7.18
C SER A 195 9.06 9.65 -7.60
N TYR A 196 7.98 10.21 -7.06
CA TYR A 196 7.59 11.62 -7.28
C TYR A 196 8.49 12.72 -6.67
N PRO A 197 8.91 12.64 -5.40
CA PRO A 197 9.49 13.79 -4.70
C PRO A 197 10.88 14.18 -5.21
N LYS A 198 11.31 15.37 -4.81
CA LYS A 198 12.70 15.81 -4.95
C LYS A 198 13.53 15.19 -3.82
N ILE A 199 14.78 14.88 -4.13
CA ILE A 199 15.76 14.35 -3.19
C ILE A 199 17.01 15.24 -3.33
N ASN A 200 17.34 15.96 -2.27
CA ASN A 200 18.46 16.90 -2.23
C ASN A 200 18.42 17.91 -3.41
N GLY A 201 17.25 18.47 -3.69
CA GLY A 201 17.07 19.60 -4.63
C GLY A 201 16.48 19.26 -6.00
N LEU A 202 16.50 17.99 -6.45
CA LEU A 202 16.01 17.58 -7.77
C LEU A 202 15.09 16.35 -7.69
N HIS A 203 14.11 16.25 -8.59
CA HIS A 203 13.29 15.04 -8.72
C HIS A 203 14.18 13.85 -9.07
N ALA A 204 13.84 12.68 -8.54
CA ALA A 204 14.59 11.47 -8.82
C ALA A 204 14.72 11.21 -10.33
N ASP A 205 13.67 11.49 -11.10
CA ASP A 205 13.60 11.23 -12.55
C ASP A 205 14.54 12.11 -13.37
N VAL A 206 14.91 13.32 -12.91
CA VAL A 206 15.85 14.24 -13.58
C VAL A 206 17.22 14.32 -12.91
N SER A 207 17.37 13.73 -11.72
CA SER A 207 18.56 13.95 -10.89
C SER A 207 19.80 13.23 -11.46
N PRO A 208 20.92 13.94 -11.69
CA PRO A 208 22.17 13.32 -12.09
C PRO A 208 22.82 12.51 -10.97
N ALA A 209 22.34 12.62 -9.73
CA ALA A 209 22.87 11.96 -8.55
C ALA A 209 22.12 10.66 -8.17
N ILE A 210 20.91 10.44 -8.70
CA ILE A 210 20.03 9.35 -8.25
C ILE A 210 20.00 8.19 -9.25
N LEU A 211 19.22 8.28 -10.33
CA LEU A 211 18.93 7.09 -11.16
C LEU A 211 20.18 6.52 -11.83
N ARG A 212 20.98 7.36 -12.48
CA ARG A 212 22.19 6.86 -13.15
C ARG A 212 23.23 6.34 -12.14
N PRO A 213 23.71 7.11 -11.14
CA PRO A 213 24.73 6.63 -10.22
C PRO A 213 24.24 5.50 -9.32
N LEU A 214 23.05 5.60 -8.75
CA LEU A 214 22.56 4.64 -7.76
C LEU A 214 21.92 3.43 -8.44
N LEU A 215 20.95 3.63 -9.33
CA LEU A 215 20.20 2.52 -9.92
C LEU A 215 20.97 1.82 -11.06
N ARG A 216 21.55 2.58 -12.00
CA ARG A 216 22.24 1.99 -13.16
C ARG A 216 23.66 1.54 -12.83
N GLU A 217 24.42 2.34 -12.10
CA GLU A 217 25.85 2.10 -11.86
C GLU A 217 26.10 1.33 -10.55
N GLU A 218 25.53 1.72 -9.42
CA GLU A 218 25.76 1.01 -8.15
C GLU A 218 24.96 -0.31 -8.08
N LEU A 219 23.66 -0.27 -8.38
CA LEU A 219 22.79 -1.46 -8.36
C LEU A 219 22.89 -2.31 -9.63
N GLN A 220 23.52 -1.81 -10.70
CA GLN A 220 23.64 -2.50 -11.99
C GLN A 220 22.27 -2.92 -12.56
N PHE A 221 21.23 -2.11 -12.32
CA PHE A 221 19.88 -2.38 -12.81
C PHE A 221 19.74 -1.88 -14.25
N ASP A 222 19.99 -2.74 -15.22
CA ASP A 222 19.92 -2.44 -16.66
C ASP A 222 18.62 -2.97 -17.29
N ARG A 223 17.47 -2.62 -16.71
CA ARG A 223 16.12 -2.99 -17.17
C ARG A 223 15.19 -1.78 -17.20
N LEU A 224 13.99 -1.91 -17.74
CA LEU A 224 13.08 -0.77 -17.95
C LEU A 224 12.76 -0.04 -16.63
N VAL A 225 12.93 1.28 -16.64
CA VAL A 225 12.52 2.20 -15.58
C VAL A 225 11.37 3.05 -16.07
N VAL A 226 10.23 2.97 -15.37
CA VAL A 226 9.01 3.72 -15.67
C VAL A 226 8.86 4.89 -14.72
N SER A 227 8.32 6.02 -15.17
CA SER A 227 7.89 7.08 -14.25
C SER A 227 6.71 6.59 -13.40
N ASP A 228 6.54 7.12 -12.19
CA ASP A 228 5.21 7.09 -11.59
C ASP A 228 4.23 7.92 -12.45
N TRP A 229 2.92 7.77 -12.25
CA TRP A 229 1.90 8.37 -13.10
C TRP A 229 1.95 9.89 -13.03
N GLY A 230 2.32 10.56 -14.13
CA GLY A 230 2.57 12.00 -14.17
C GLY A 230 3.92 12.43 -13.59
N GLY A 231 4.76 11.49 -13.15
CA GLY A 231 6.07 11.76 -12.53
C GLY A 231 7.23 11.96 -13.50
N CYS A 232 6.95 12.23 -14.79
CA CYS A 232 7.98 12.56 -15.80
C CYS A 232 8.12 14.08 -15.91
N ASN A 233 9.11 14.65 -15.22
CA ASN A 233 9.18 16.08 -14.99
C ASN A 233 9.77 16.87 -16.18
N ASP A 234 10.70 16.29 -16.94
CA ASP A 234 11.39 16.96 -18.04
C ASP A 234 11.55 16.08 -19.30
N THR A 235 11.63 16.71 -20.47
CA THR A 235 11.82 15.98 -21.74
C THR A 235 13.25 15.45 -21.90
N VAL A 236 14.27 16.26 -21.65
CA VAL A 236 15.67 15.91 -21.93
C VAL A 236 16.31 15.30 -20.69
N GLN A 237 16.21 15.99 -19.55
CA GLN A 237 16.87 15.61 -18.31
C GLN A 237 16.38 14.24 -17.84
N SER A 238 15.07 13.98 -17.88
CA SER A 238 14.55 12.68 -17.47
C SER A 238 15.05 11.53 -18.36
N LEU A 239 15.28 11.78 -19.65
CA LEU A 239 15.86 10.76 -20.55
C LEU A 239 17.32 10.49 -20.20
N THR A 240 18.10 11.57 -20.04
CA THR A 240 19.53 11.48 -19.74
C THR A 240 19.81 10.86 -18.37
N ALA A 241 18.89 11.05 -17.41
CA ALA A 241 18.91 10.39 -16.10
C ALA A 241 18.45 8.93 -16.15
N THR A 242 18.00 8.43 -17.32
CA THR A 242 17.58 7.05 -17.60
C THR A 242 16.19 6.66 -17.08
N THR A 243 15.25 7.61 -17.03
CA THR A 243 13.81 7.33 -16.96
C THR A 243 13.32 6.96 -18.36
N ASP A 244 13.13 5.66 -18.59
CA ASP A 244 12.93 5.09 -19.92
C ASP A 244 11.50 5.35 -20.45
N LEU A 245 10.47 5.09 -19.64
CA LEU A 245 9.06 5.12 -20.04
C LEU A 245 8.26 6.18 -19.27
N GLU A 246 7.61 7.11 -19.99
CA GLU A 246 6.63 8.05 -19.42
C GLU A 246 5.25 7.41 -19.33
N MET A 247 4.66 7.41 -18.12
CA MET A 247 3.27 7.00 -17.88
C MET A 247 2.48 8.08 -17.13
N PRO A 248 1.15 8.19 -17.33
CA PRO A 248 0.36 7.51 -18.38
C PRO A 248 0.52 8.18 -19.75
N GLY A 249 -0.09 7.58 -20.77
CA GLY A 249 -0.39 8.25 -22.03
C GLY A 249 -1.64 9.14 -21.99
N PRO A 250 -1.85 9.99 -23.01
CA PRO A 250 -0.95 10.21 -24.15
C PRO A 250 0.32 10.98 -23.75
N ALA A 251 1.39 10.79 -24.51
CA ALA A 251 2.70 11.38 -24.23
C ALA A 251 2.65 12.91 -24.08
N ILE A 252 3.20 13.43 -22.98
CA ILE A 252 3.41 14.87 -22.79
C ILE A 252 4.88 15.20 -23.07
N ARG A 253 5.83 14.40 -22.56
CA ARG A 253 7.27 14.64 -22.71
C ARG A 253 7.89 13.83 -23.83
N ARG A 254 7.46 12.58 -23.99
CA ARG A 254 8.01 11.54 -24.89
C ARG A 254 7.28 11.47 -26.23
N GLY A 255 6.91 12.62 -26.77
CA GLY A 255 6.26 12.78 -28.07
C GLY A 255 6.96 13.85 -28.91
N GLU A 256 6.20 14.81 -29.43
CA GLU A 256 6.76 15.91 -30.24
C GLU A 256 7.84 16.69 -29.48
N HIS A 257 7.67 16.94 -28.18
CA HIS A 257 8.70 17.61 -27.38
C HIS A 257 10.07 16.92 -27.44
N LEU A 258 10.13 15.58 -27.40
CA LEU A 258 11.38 14.84 -27.53
C LEU A 258 11.91 14.89 -28.97
N LEU A 259 11.03 14.77 -29.98
CA LEU A 259 11.43 14.90 -31.38
C LEU A 259 12.03 16.29 -31.68
N ALA A 260 11.43 17.35 -31.13
CA ALA A 260 11.96 18.71 -31.21
C ALA A 260 13.35 18.82 -30.57
N ALA A 261 13.52 18.31 -29.34
CA ALA A 261 14.81 18.32 -28.66
C ALA A 261 15.91 17.56 -29.43
N ILE A 262 15.55 16.48 -30.14
CA ILE A 262 16.46 15.74 -31.03
C ILE A 262 16.83 16.59 -32.25
N ARG A 263 15.85 17.21 -32.92
CA ARG A 263 16.08 18.10 -34.08
C ARG A 263 16.97 19.29 -33.72
N ASP A 264 16.84 19.79 -32.49
CA ASP A 264 17.63 20.89 -31.95
C ASP A 264 19.03 20.47 -31.43
N GLY A 265 19.36 19.18 -31.50
CA GLY A 265 20.67 18.64 -31.10
C GLY A 265 20.88 18.52 -29.59
N GLN A 266 19.83 18.67 -28.78
CA GLN A 266 19.90 18.50 -27.32
C GLN A 266 19.94 17.03 -26.90
N VAL A 267 19.42 16.14 -27.75
CA VAL A 267 19.36 14.70 -27.52
C VAL A 267 19.98 13.97 -28.71
N ASP A 268 21.07 13.24 -28.47
CA ASP A 268 21.59 12.23 -29.40
C ASP A 268 20.75 10.94 -29.30
N PRO A 269 20.07 10.49 -30.38
CA PRO A 269 19.24 9.29 -30.34
C PRO A 269 20.02 8.01 -30.01
N ALA A 270 21.22 7.83 -30.54
CA ALA A 270 22.01 6.61 -30.33
C ALA A 270 22.49 6.51 -28.87
N LEU A 271 22.80 7.65 -28.25
CA LEU A 271 23.27 7.70 -26.87
C LEU A 271 22.14 7.69 -25.84
N HIS A 272 21.01 8.33 -26.13
CA HIS A 272 19.97 8.59 -25.12
C HIS A 272 18.64 7.87 -25.39
N VAL A 273 18.25 7.66 -26.65
CA VAL A 273 16.95 7.04 -27.00
C VAL A 273 17.10 5.53 -27.16
N ASP A 274 18.07 5.09 -27.96
CA ASP A 274 18.28 3.68 -28.30
C ASP A 274 18.48 2.77 -27.07
N PRO A 275 19.17 3.17 -25.99
CA PRO A 275 19.27 2.36 -24.78
C PRO A 275 17.91 2.12 -24.09
N SER A 276 17.05 3.15 -24.02
CA SER A 276 15.71 3.03 -23.43
C SER A 276 14.78 2.19 -24.31
N VAL A 277 14.84 2.36 -25.63
CA VAL A 277 14.07 1.53 -26.58
C VAL A 277 14.52 0.08 -26.50
N ARG A 278 15.82 -0.18 -26.37
CA ARG A 278 16.34 -1.54 -26.18
C ARG A 278 15.74 -2.21 -24.95
N ARG A 279 15.70 -1.51 -23.80
CA ARG A 279 15.09 -2.03 -22.56
C ARG A 279 13.58 -2.29 -22.72
N MET A 280 12.88 -1.42 -23.46
CA MET A 280 11.46 -1.64 -23.78
C MET A 280 11.26 -2.89 -24.63
N LEU A 281 12.07 -3.07 -25.68
CA LEU A 281 12.03 -4.28 -26.53
C LEU A 281 12.42 -5.55 -25.76
N GLN A 282 13.41 -5.49 -24.87
CA GLN A 282 13.76 -6.60 -23.99
C GLN A 282 12.62 -6.96 -23.03
N LEU A 283 11.89 -5.97 -22.50
CA LEU A 283 10.72 -6.23 -21.67
C LEU A 283 9.59 -6.90 -22.49
N LEU A 284 9.33 -6.42 -23.71
CA LEU A 284 8.35 -7.02 -24.62
C LEU A 284 8.73 -8.46 -24.96
N GLU A 285 10.00 -8.73 -25.27
CA GLU A 285 10.50 -10.09 -25.52
C GLU A 285 10.31 -10.98 -24.30
N LYS A 286 10.68 -10.48 -23.11
CA LYS A 286 10.55 -11.20 -21.85
C LYS A 286 9.10 -11.51 -21.49
N ALA A 287 8.18 -10.63 -21.88
CA ALA A 287 6.73 -10.82 -21.75
C ALA A 287 6.14 -11.75 -22.83
N GLY A 288 6.95 -12.28 -23.76
CA GLY A 288 6.49 -13.14 -24.85
C GLY A 288 5.72 -12.39 -25.95
N LEU A 289 5.90 -11.08 -26.04
CA LEU A 289 5.17 -10.21 -26.97
C LEU A 289 5.90 -9.99 -28.29
N LEU A 290 7.17 -10.39 -28.40
CA LEU A 290 7.92 -10.36 -29.66
C LEU A 290 8.03 -11.79 -30.22
N LEU A 291 7.73 -11.96 -31.51
CA LEU A 291 7.79 -13.27 -32.18
C LEU A 291 9.22 -13.62 -32.62
N GLU A 292 9.62 -14.88 -32.43
CA GLU A 292 10.73 -15.47 -33.18
C GLU A 292 10.25 -15.90 -34.58
N GLU A 293 11.06 -15.68 -35.63
CA GLU A 293 10.72 -16.01 -37.02
C GLU A 293 10.67 -17.54 -37.32
N SER A 294 10.78 -18.41 -36.32
CA SER A 294 10.78 -19.86 -36.49
C SER A 294 9.35 -20.43 -36.53
N ASP A 295 8.63 -20.06 -37.58
CA ASP A 295 7.60 -20.84 -38.28
C ASP A 295 6.78 -19.82 -39.07
N GLY A 296 6.76 -19.95 -40.40
CA GLY A 296 6.22 -18.96 -41.36
C GLY A 296 4.73 -18.61 -41.24
N GLN A 297 4.10 -18.82 -40.08
CA GLN A 297 2.86 -18.19 -39.68
C GLN A 297 3.19 -16.92 -38.89
N ARG A 298 2.90 -15.76 -39.48
CA ARG A 298 2.61 -14.56 -38.69
C ARG A 298 1.43 -14.91 -37.78
N LEU A 299 1.70 -15.42 -36.58
CA LEU A 299 0.71 -15.43 -35.52
C LEU A 299 0.51 -13.97 -35.16
N SER A 300 -0.44 -13.35 -35.86
CA SER A 300 -1.11 -12.14 -35.43
C SER A 300 -1.59 -12.41 -34.00
N LEU A 301 -0.78 -12.06 -33.02
CA LEU A 301 -1.26 -11.69 -31.69
C LEU A 301 -1.89 -10.30 -31.79
N ASN A 302 -2.74 -10.06 -32.79
CA ASN A 302 -3.99 -9.40 -32.47
C ASN A 302 -4.73 -10.41 -31.59
N GLN A 303 -4.34 -10.51 -30.32
CA GLN A 303 -5.32 -10.86 -29.32
C GLN A 303 -6.33 -9.72 -29.44
N ASP A 304 -7.39 -9.97 -30.22
CA ASP A 304 -8.65 -9.26 -30.05
C ASP A 304 -8.82 -9.07 -28.56
N GLU A 305 -8.94 -7.83 -28.10
CA GLU A 305 -8.99 -7.42 -26.68
C GLU A 305 -9.79 -8.43 -25.85
N ALA A 306 -9.12 -9.47 -25.38
CA ALA A 306 -9.80 -10.54 -24.68
C ALA A 306 -10.25 -9.88 -23.39
N ALA A 307 -11.57 -9.84 -23.18
CA ALA A 307 -12.13 -9.21 -22.01
C ALA A 307 -11.39 -9.73 -20.77
N GLU A 308 -11.01 -8.82 -19.88
CA GLU A 308 -10.30 -9.19 -18.65
C GLU A 308 -11.03 -10.32 -17.94
N GLN A 309 -10.33 -11.40 -17.65
CA GLN A 309 -10.94 -12.55 -16.99
C GLN A 309 -10.82 -12.36 -15.48
N ALA A 310 -11.87 -12.76 -14.76
CA ALA A 310 -11.88 -12.88 -13.33
C ALA A 310 -12.34 -14.29 -12.98
N THR A 311 -11.57 -15.02 -12.17
CA THR A 311 -11.92 -16.37 -11.72
C THR A 311 -11.89 -16.40 -10.20
N ASP A 312 -13.04 -16.70 -9.60
CA ASP A 312 -13.20 -16.86 -8.16
C ASP A 312 -12.59 -18.20 -7.74
N ASP A 313 -11.33 -18.18 -7.26
CA ASP A 313 -10.51 -19.38 -7.05
C ASP A 313 -10.40 -19.73 -5.55
N PRO A 314 -10.97 -20.87 -5.10
CA PRO A 314 -10.91 -21.28 -3.71
C PRO A 314 -9.50 -21.46 -3.15
N VAL A 315 -8.52 -21.81 -4.00
CA VAL A 315 -7.12 -21.92 -3.57
C VAL A 315 -6.56 -20.54 -3.22
N PHE A 316 -6.95 -19.51 -3.99
CA PHE A 316 -6.52 -18.14 -3.73
C PHE A 316 -7.17 -17.60 -2.45
N HIS A 317 -8.41 -17.97 -2.20
CA HIS A 317 -9.09 -17.64 -0.94
C HIS A 317 -8.39 -18.25 0.26
N GLN A 318 -7.97 -19.52 0.14
CA GLN A 318 -7.24 -20.21 1.19
C GLN A 318 -5.88 -19.55 1.47
N ILE A 319 -5.11 -19.22 0.42
CA ILE A 319 -3.83 -18.50 0.58
C ILE A 319 -4.05 -17.11 1.21
N ALA A 320 -5.07 -16.37 0.77
CA ALA A 320 -5.41 -15.06 1.33
C ALA A 320 -5.82 -15.17 2.80
N ARG A 321 -6.57 -16.21 3.18
CA ARG A 321 -6.97 -16.49 4.57
C ARG A 321 -5.78 -16.88 5.43
N GLU A 322 -4.88 -17.73 4.94
CA GLU A 322 -3.65 -18.12 5.63
C GLU A 322 -2.73 -16.92 5.88
N ALA A 323 -2.54 -16.08 4.86
CA ALA A 323 -1.80 -14.82 4.99
C ALA A 323 -2.47 -13.90 6.01
N ALA A 324 -3.80 -13.80 5.97
CA ALA A 324 -4.55 -12.99 6.91
C ALA A 324 -4.38 -13.48 8.36
N GLN A 325 -4.56 -14.77 8.61
CA GLN A 325 -4.38 -15.39 9.93
C GLN A 325 -2.96 -15.19 10.48
N SER A 326 -1.95 -15.42 9.63
CA SER A 326 -0.53 -15.32 9.98
C SER A 326 -0.08 -13.87 10.26
N GLY A 327 -0.76 -12.89 9.66
CA GLY A 327 -0.48 -11.46 9.84
C GLY A 327 -1.13 -10.83 11.07
N LEU A 328 -2.14 -11.48 11.68
CA LEU A 328 -2.78 -10.98 12.91
C LEU A 328 -1.78 -11.04 14.09
N VAL A 329 -1.66 -9.93 14.81
CA VAL A 329 -0.73 -9.81 15.96
C VAL A 329 -1.50 -9.70 17.26
N LEU A 330 -1.25 -10.63 18.19
CA LEU A 330 -1.76 -10.54 19.55
C LEU A 330 -0.81 -9.68 20.39
N LEU A 331 -1.27 -8.49 20.77
CA LEU A 331 -0.46 -7.54 21.54
C LEU A 331 -0.61 -7.78 23.05
N LYS A 332 -1.79 -8.19 23.49
CA LYS A 332 -2.11 -8.41 24.90
C LYS A 332 -3.14 -9.52 25.04
N ASN A 333 -2.97 -10.37 26.03
CA ASN A 333 -3.95 -11.38 26.44
C ASN A 333 -3.81 -11.66 27.95
N LYS A 334 -4.56 -10.92 28.79
CA LYS A 334 -4.57 -11.12 30.25
C LYS A 334 -5.59 -12.20 30.62
N ASP A 335 -5.28 -12.98 31.66
CA ASP A 335 -6.12 -14.04 32.24
C ASP A 335 -6.65 -15.07 31.21
N ASN A 336 -5.94 -15.25 30.09
CA ASN A 336 -6.31 -16.17 29.01
C ASN A 336 -7.76 -15.98 28.52
N VAL A 337 -8.21 -14.72 28.38
CA VAL A 337 -9.54 -14.42 27.80
C VAL A 337 -9.65 -14.93 26.36
N LEU A 338 -8.51 -14.97 25.65
CA LEU A 338 -8.38 -15.63 24.36
C LEU A 338 -7.54 -16.92 24.49
N PRO A 339 -7.85 -17.97 23.70
CA PRO A 339 -8.95 -18.03 22.72
C PRO A 339 -10.33 -18.12 23.39
N LEU A 340 -11.33 -17.52 22.74
CA LEU A 340 -12.73 -17.60 23.15
C LEU A 340 -13.15 -19.07 23.27
N GLN A 341 -13.96 -19.37 24.29
CA GLN A 341 -14.51 -20.70 24.54
C GLN A 341 -16.04 -20.67 24.37
N PRO A 342 -16.59 -20.83 23.15
CA PRO A 342 -18.02 -20.66 22.88
C PRO A 342 -18.93 -21.47 23.80
N SER A 343 -18.53 -22.69 24.18
CA SER A 343 -19.29 -23.57 25.08
C SER A 343 -19.47 -23.02 26.50
N SER A 344 -18.70 -22.00 26.89
CA SER A 344 -18.81 -21.34 28.19
C SER A 344 -19.53 -19.99 28.15
N LEU A 345 -19.83 -19.49 26.95
CA LEU A 345 -20.41 -18.16 26.73
C LEU A 345 -21.93 -18.29 26.56
N LYS A 346 -22.67 -17.51 27.34
CA LYS A 346 -24.12 -17.35 27.19
C LYS A 346 -24.45 -16.16 26.31
N LYS A 347 -23.70 -15.06 26.45
CA LYS A 347 -23.91 -13.84 25.69
C LYS A 347 -22.59 -13.20 25.25
N VAL A 348 -22.50 -12.85 23.97
CA VAL A 348 -21.38 -12.15 23.35
C VAL A 348 -21.86 -10.83 22.76
N ALA A 349 -21.17 -9.73 23.07
CA ALA A 349 -21.40 -8.44 22.44
C ALA A 349 -20.31 -8.17 21.39
N ILE A 350 -20.69 -8.11 20.12
CA ILE A 350 -19.80 -7.65 19.04
C ILE A 350 -20.09 -6.17 18.83
N LEU A 351 -19.08 -5.32 18.96
CA LEU A 351 -19.26 -3.88 19.02
C LEU A 351 -18.35 -3.18 18.02
N GLY A 352 -18.73 -1.96 17.67
CA GLY A 352 -17.87 -1.02 16.96
C GLY A 352 -18.08 -1.04 15.45
N PRO A 353 -17.70 0.07 14.80
CA PRO A 353 -18.12 0.33 13.43
C PRO A 353 -17.47 -0.62 12.42
N ASN A 354 -16.22 -1.01 12.68
CA ASN A 354 -15.46 -1.91 11.81
C ASN A 354 -15.97 -3.35 11.85
N ALA A 355 -16.85 -3.72 12.79
CA ALA A 355 -17.34 -5.09 12.88
C ALA A 355 -18.25 -5.47 11.70
N ARG A 356 -19.02 -4.52 11.15
CA ARG A 356 -19.81 -4.69 9.91
C ARG A 356 -19.31 -3.89 8.71
N LYS A 357 -18.44 -2.90 8.94
CA LYS A 357 -17.81 -2.10 7.88
C LYS A 357 -16.28 -2.20 8.01
N PRO A 358 -15.70 -3.41 7.84
CA PRO A 358 -14.28 -3.59 8.05
C PRO A 358 -13.48 -2.81 7.02
N THR A 359 -12.28 -2.39 7.41
CA THR A 359 -11.32 -1.84 6.47
C THR A 359 -10.48 -2.97 5.92
N ALA A 360 -10.79 -3.41 4.71
CA ALA A 360 -10.13 -4.53 4.05
C ALA A 360 -8.82 -4.12 3.34
N GLY A 361 -8.61 -2.82 3.06
CA GLY A 361 -7.36 -2.25 2.54
C GLY A 361 -7.45 -0.74 2.36
N GLY A 362 -6.31 -0.13 2.02
CA GLY A 362 -6.20 1.32 1.83
C GLY A 362 -6.92 1.86 0.58
N ALA A 363 -6.95 3.18 0.45
CA ALA A 363 -7.45 3.89 -0.73
C ALA A 363 -6.31 4.19 -1.74
N GLY A 364 -6.67 4.72 -2.91
CA GLY A 364 -5.70 5.08 -3.96
C GLY A 364 -5.50 3.96 -4.99
N SER A 365 -4.33 3.93 -5.59
CA SER A 365 -3.91 2.98 -6.63
C SER A 365 -3.94 1.54 -6.15
N ALA A 366 -3.77 1.30 -4.85
CA ALA A 366 -3.89 -0.04 -4.25
C ALA A 366 -5.33 -0.56 -4.14
N ALA A 367 -6.35 0.26 -4.39
CA ALA A 367 -7.74 -0.14 -4.30
C ALA A 367 -8.13 -1.07 -5.47
N VAL A 368 -8.80 -2.16 -5.15
CA VAL A 368 -9.25 -3.18 -6.12
C VAL A 368 -10.73 -3.46 -5.98
N ASN A 369 -11.31 -4.15 -6.97
CA ASN A 369 -12.69 -4.67 -6.91
C ASN A 369 -12.65 -6.14 -6.45
N PRO A 370 -12.93 -6.45 -5.17
CA PRO A 370 -12.82 -7.81 -4.66
C PRO A 370 -14.03 -8.66 -5.03
N PHE A 371 -13.86 -10.00 -5.10
CA PHE A 371 -14.99 -10.93 -5.23
C PHE A 371 -16.00 -10.79 -4.08
N TYR A 372 -15.50 -10.59 -2.85
CA TYR A 372 -16.30 -10.33 -1.66
C TYR A 372 -15.44 -9.71 -0.56
N ILE A 373 -16.09 -9.28 0.52
CA ILE A 373 -15.43 -8.90 1.77
C ILE A 373 -16.26 -9.52 2.90
N THR A 374 -15.64 -10.41 3.68
CA THR A 374 -16.27 -10.98 4.89
C THR A 374 -16.25 -9.98 6.03
N THR A 375 -17.21 -10.02 6.96
CA THR A 375 -17.23 -9.08 8.10
C THR A 375 -16.89 -9.78 9.42
N PRO A 376 -16.15 -9.12 10.34
CA PRO A 376 -15.90 -9.65 11.68
C PRO A 376 -17.17 -10.11 12.39
N GLU A 377 -18.24 -9.30 12.35
CA GLU A 377 -19.49 -9.59 13.04
C GLU A 377 -20.18 -10.83 12.50
N GLU A 378 -20.33 -10.95 11.19
CA GLU A 378 -20.97 -12.11 10.57
C GLU A 378 -20.17 -13.39 10.83
N CYS A 379 -18.86 -13.36 10.60
CA CYS A 379 -18.01 -14.54 10.75
C CYS A 379 -17.92 -15.02 12.20
N LEU A 380 -17.76 -14.10 13.16
CA LEU A 380 -17.74 -14.45 14.59
C LEU A 380 -19.09 -14.97 15.05
N THR A 381 -20.19 -14.31 14.68
CA THR A 381 -21.54 -14.76 15.04
C THR A 381 -21.78 -16.19 14.55
N LYS A 382 -21.50 -16.43 13.27
CA LYS A 382 -21.66 -17.75 12.65
C LYS A 382 -20.79 -18.80 13.33
N ALA A 383 -19.52 -18.50 13.58
CA ALA A 383 -18.60 -19.45 14.19
C ALA A 383 -18.97 -19.77 15.66
N ILE A 384 -19.34 -18.76 16.45
CA ILE A 384 -19.81 -18.93 17.83
C ILE A 384 -21.09 -19.76 17.87
N GLN A 385 -22.09 -19.43 17.06
CA GLN A 385 -23.37 -20.16 17.04
C GLN A 385 -23.24 -21.56 16.45
N THR A 386 -22.27 -21.80 15.55
CA THR A 386 -21.96 -23.15 15.08
C THR A 386 -21.39 -24.00 16.21
N ALA A 387 -20.50 -23.42 17.03
CA ALA A 387 -19.90 -24.12 18.17
C ALA A 387 -20.85 -24.28 19.37
N HIS A 388 -21.72 -23.30 19.60
CA HIS A 388 -22.69 -23.30 20.70
C HIS A 388 -23.96 -22.50 20.34
N PRO A 389 -24.97 -23.16 19.73
CA PRO A 389 -26.16 -22.49 19.16
C PRO A 389 -27.00 -21.67 20.13
N GLU A 390 -26.94 -21.94 21.43
CA GLU A 390 -27.68 -21.22 22.46
C GLU A 390 -27.03 -19.87 22.82
N THR A 391 -25.81 -19.60 22.36
CA THR A 391 -25.11 -18.35 22.65
C THR A 391 -25.82 -17.17 22.00
N GLN A 392 -26.28 -16.22 22.81
CA GLN A 392 -26.82 -14.97 22.31
C GLN A 392 -25.69 -14.08 21.81
N VAL A 393 -25.71 -13.71 20.53
CA VAL A 393 -24.79 -12.72 19.96
C VAL A 393 -25.56 -11.43 19.69
N THR A 394 -25.04 -10.31 20.19
CA THR A 394 -25.60 -8.97 19.96
C THR A 394 -24.60 -8.13 19.19
N TYR A 395 -25.11 -7.19 18.39
CA TYR A 395 -24.30 -6.22 17.67
C TYR A 395 -24.77 -4.79 17.93
N GLU A 396 -23.82 -3.90 18.24
CA GLU A 396 -24.03 -2.46 18.22
C GLU A 396 -22.92 -1.77 17.42
N PRO A 397 -23.24 -0.80 16.55
CA PRO A 397 -22.26 -0.14 15.68
C PRO A 397 -21.24 0.72 16.44
N GLY A 398 -21.43 0.96 17.73
CA GLY A 398 -20.55 1.84 18.51
C GLY A 398 -20.71 3.29 18.07
N MET A 399 -19.66 3.90 17.53
CA MET A 399 -19.63 5.31 17.14
C MET A 399 -19.37 5.50 15.64
N PRO A 400 -19.85 6.60 15.04
CA PRO A 400 -19.37 7.05 13.73
C PRO A 400 -17.85 7.24 13.75
N PHE A 401 -17.20 6.81 12.66
CA PHE A 401 -15.74 6.83 12.51
C PHE A 401 -15.30 7.29 11.11
N SER A 402 -16.25 7.58 10.22
CA SER A 402 -15.98 8.20 8.92
C SER A 402 -15.68 9.67 9.12
N LEU A 403 -14.66 10.18 8.43
CA LEU A 403 -14.30 11.60 8.47
C LEU A 403 -15.20 12.48 7.60
N ARG A 404 -16.06 11.85 6.79
CA ARG A 404 -16.99 12.48 5.86
C ARG A 404 -18.23 11.60 5.64
N PRO A 405 -19.36 12.15 5.19
CA PRO A 405 -20.54 11.34 4.88
C PRO A 405 -20.21 10.24 3.85
N PRO A 406 -20.67 8.99 4.03
CA PRO A 406 -20.39 7.89 3.12
C PRO A 406 -21.10 8.08 1.77
N LEU A 407 -20.70 7.31 0.77
CA LEU A 407 -21.40 7.23 -0.52
C LEU A 407 -22.86 6.79 -0.32
N LEU A 408 -23.74 7.23 -1.21
CA LEU A 408 -25.20 7.01 -1.09
C LEU A 408 -25.58 5.53 -1.22
N GLY A 409 -24.81 4.74 -1.99
CA GLY A 409 -25.04 3.31 -2.16
C GLY A 409 -26.49 2.99 -2.53
N ASN A 410 -27.12 2.12 -1.74
CA ASN A 410 -28.47 1.62 -1.98
C ASN A 410 -29.61 2.64 -1.76
N LEU A 411 -29.29 3.87 -1.36
CA LEU A 411 -30.25 4.98 -1.31
C LEU A 411 -30.39 5.68 -2.67
N LEU A 412 -29.52 5.37 -3.63
CA LEU A 412 -29.42 6.06 -4.92
C LEU A 412 -29.72 5.11 -6.08
N THR A 413 -30.68 5.50 -6.91
CA THR A 413 -30.96 4.84 -8.18
C THR A 413 -30.86 5.80 -9.35
N VAL A 414 -30.71 5.27 -10.56
CA VAL A 414 -30.80 6.06 -11.79
C VAL A 414 -32.20 6.68 -11.93
N PRO A 415 -32.41 7.71 -12.77
CA PRO A 415 -33.68 8.46 -12.84
C PRO A 415 -34.95 7.61 -13.04
N ASP A 416 -34.87 6.55 -13.85
CA ASP A 416 -35.98 5.62 -14.10
C ASP A 416 -36.17 4.56 -12.99
N SER A 417 -35.34 4.60 -11.95
CA SER A 417 -35.29 3.63 -10.84
C SER A 417 -34.97 2.19 -11.24
N SER A 418 -34.43 1.94 -12.44
CA SER A 418 -34.14 0.59 -12.94
C SER A 418 -32.98 -0.10 -12.23
N GLN A 419 -31.98 0.66 -11.78
CA GLN A 419 -30.78 0.14 -11.12
C GLN A 419 -30.17 1.17 -10.15
N GLN A 420 -29.26 0.71 -9.30
CA GLN A 420 -28.48 1.58 -8.42
C GLN A 420 -27.56 2.51 -9.23
N GLY A 421 -27.35 3.74 -8.75
CA GLY A 421 -26.30 4.63 -9.23
C GLY A 421 -26.79 5.92 -9.92
N LEU A 422 -25.95 6.48 -10.79
CA LEU A 422 -26.16 7.77 -11.45
C LEU A 422 -26.23 7.61 -12.97
N GLN A 423 -27.01 8.46 -13.62
CA GLN A 423 -26.94 8.71 -15.04
C GLN A 423 -26.07 9.95 -15.29
N ILE A 424 -25.03 9.82 -16.11
CA ILE A 424 -24.10 10.90 -16.46
C ILE A 424 -24.31 11.30 -17.93
N THR A 425 -24.76 12.52 -18.18
CA THR A 425 -24.84 13.09 -19.53
C THR A 425 -23.69 14.04 -19.76
N PHE A 426 -22.91 13.81 -20.82
CA PHE A 426 -21.80 14.65 -21.25
C PHE A 426 -22.26 15.67 -22.29
N PHE A 427 -21.73 16.88 -22.22
CA PHE A 427 -22.05 17.99 -23.13
C PHE A 427 -20.75 18.55 -23.72
N ALA A 428 -20.80 18.91 -25.01
CA ALA A 428 -19.69 19.60 -25.64
C ALA A 428 -19.65 21.08 -25.21
N GLY A 429 -18.46 21.66 -25.10
CA GLY A 429 -18.27 23.07 -24.75
C GLY A 429 -18.29 23.33 -23.24
N HIS A 430 -18.22 24.62 -22.88
CA HIS A 430 -18.20 25.07 -21.50
C HIS A 430 -19.62 25.24 -20.95
N ALA A 431 -19.81 25.02 -19.65
CA ALA A 431 -21.02 25.40 -18.91
C ALA A 431 -22.37 25.04 -19.58
N PHE A 432 -22.48 23.85 -20.20
CA PHE A 432 -23.70 23.31 -20.81
C PHE A 432 -24.22 24.11 -22.02
N GLU A 433 -23.37 24.89 -22.68
CA GLU A 433 -23.74 25.70 -23.85
C GLU A 433 -23.90 24.86 -25.14
N GLY A 434 -23.17 23.74 -25.26
CA GLY A 434 -23.25 22.85 -26.41
C GLY A 434 -24.20 21.66 -26.22
N PRO A 435 -24.38 20.84 -27.28
CA PRO A 435 -25.30 19.72 -27.26
C PRO A 435 -24.84 18.59 -26.33
N ALA A 436 -25.79 17.81 -25.85
CA ALA A 436 -25.50 16.53 -25.22
C ALA A 436 -24.84 15.58 -26.24
N VAL A 437 -23.71 15.00 -25.86
CA VAL A 437 -22.92 14.09 -26.70
C VAL A 437 -23.31 12.64 -26.44
N THR A 438 -23.36 12.24 -25.17
CA THR A 438 -23.75 10.89 -24.78
C THR A 438 -24.21 10.84 -23.33
N THR A 439 -24.89 9.76 -22.98
CA THR A 439 -25.32 9.46 -21.62
C THR A 439 -24.81 8.07 -21.22
N LYS A 440 -24.21 7.97 -20.04
CA LYS A 440 -23.69 6.73 -19.46
C LYS A 440 -24.28 6.48 -18.09
N GLN A 441 -24.35 5.22 -17.68
CA GLN A 441 -24.71 4.85 -16.32
C GLN A 441 -23.44 4.67 -15.48
N TRP A 442 -23.54 4.99 -14.19
CA TRP A 442 -22.45 4.89 -13.22
C TRP A 442 -22.97 4.20 -11.97
N ALA A 443 -22.19 3.29 -11.38
CA ALA A 443 -22.69 2.35 -10.37
C ALA A 443 -22.99 2.97 -8.99
N ASP A 444 -22.41 4.13 -8.68
CA ASP A 444 -22.56 4.81 -7.40
C ASP A 444 -22.32 6.33 -7.54
N SER A 445 -22.30 7.01 -6.41
CA SER A 445 -22.07 8.43 -6.14
C SER A 445 -20.60 8.86 -6.08
N LEU A 446 -19.66 7.97 -6.45
CA LEU A 446 -18.26 8.28 -6.72
C LEU A 446 -18.00 8.17 -8.22
N ILE A 447 -17.91 9.32 -8.89
CA ILE A 447 -17.57 9.44 -10.30
C ILE A 447 -16.08 9.75 -10.40
N TYR A 448 -15.31 8.84 -10.99
CA TYR A 448 -13.87 9.01 -11.19
C TYR A 448 -13.56 8.72 -12.66
N LEU A 449 -13.35 9.78 -13.46
CA LEU A 449 -13.15 9.70 -14.90
C LEU A 449 -11.65 9.68 -15.21
N MET A 450 -11.03 8.51 -15.04
CA MET A 450 -9.57 8.30 -15.24
C MET A 450 -9.28 7.06 -16.10
N SER A 451 -10.29 6.26 -16.42
CA SER A 451 -10.15 5.06 -17.24
C SER A 451 -10.45 5.38 -18.70
N ASP A 452 -9.90 4.56 -19.59
CA ASP A 452 -10.28 4.61 -21.00
C ASP A 452 -11.78 4.37 -21.17
N GLY A 453 -12.39 5.19 -22.01
CA GLY A 453 -13.82 5.13 -22.27
C GLY A 453 -14.68 5.74 -21.18
N ASP A 454 -14.14 6.30 -20.09
CA ASP A 454 -14.94 7.07 -19.11
C ASP A 454 -15.47 8.36 -19.77
N VAL A 455 -14.56 9.14 -20.34
CA VAL A 455 -14.87 10.33 -21.17
C VAL A 455 -15.06 9.89 -22.63
N PRO A 456 -16.10 10.35 -23.34
CA PRO A 456 -16.27 10.07 -24.77
C PRO A 456 -15.07 10.54 -25.60
N ASP A 457 -14.65 9.74 -26.58
CA ASP A 457 -13.45 10.06 -27.37
C ASP A 457 -13.55 11.40 -28.11
N SER A 458 -14.75 11.79 -28.55
CA SER A 458 -15.01 13.09 -29.18
C SER A 458 -14.79 14.29 -28.25
N LEU A 459 -14.69 14.07 -26.94
CA LEU A 459 -14.47 15.11 -25.93
C LEU A 459 -13.04 15.11 -25.37
N LYS A 460 -12.21 14.10 -25.69
CA LYS A 460 -10.82 14.04 -25.21
C LYS A 460 -10.03 15.25 -25.74
N GLY A 461 -9.38 15.98 -24.82
CA GLY A 461 -8.64 17.21 -25.15
C GLY A 461 -9.50 18.42 -25.54
N GLN A 462 -10.83 18.30 -25.46
CA GLN A 462 -11.77 19.39 -25.75
C GLN A 462 -12.37 19.93 -24.44
N GLN A 463 -12.94 21.13 -24.49
CA GLN A 463 -13.76 21.62 -23.38
C GLN A 463 -15.09 20.87 -23.31
N TYR A 464 -15.46 20.42 -22.11
CA TYR A 464 -16.72 19.72 -21.88
C TYR A 464 -17.22 19.95 -20.44
N CYS A 465 -18.48 19.57 -20.21
CA CYS A 465 -19.07 19.46 -18.88
C CYS A 465 -19.96 18.23 -18.81
N TYR A 466 -20.38 17.86 -17.62
CA TYR A 466 -21.30 16.74 -17.44
C TYR A 466 -22.31 16.98 -16.33
N ARG A 467 -23.45 16.32 -16.46
CA ARG A 467 -24.55 16.33 -15.50
C ARG A 467 -24.76 14.92 -14.99
N ALA A 468 -24.64 14.73 -13.68
CA ALA A 468 -25.00 13.49 -13.01
C ALA A 468 -26.41 13.61 -12.42
N THR A 469 -27.30 12.67 -12.72
CA THR A 469 -28.68 12.63 -12.20
C THR A 469 -29.02 11.28 -11.59
N GLY A 470 -29.87 11.29 -10.58
CA GLY A 470 -30.38 10.09 -9.93
C GLY A 470 -31.58 10.40 -9.03
N VAL A 471 -32.03 9.40 -8.30
CA VAL A 471 -33.12 9.49 -7.33
C VAL A 471 -32.62 8.99 -5.99
N VAL A 472 -32.70 9.86 -4.98
CA VAL A 472 -32.40 9.51 -3.60
C VAL A 472 -33.70 9.10 -2.91
N THR A 473 -33.70 7.92 -2.28
CA THR A 473 -34.86 7.42 -1.52
C THR A 473 -34.42 7.05 -0.09
N PRO A 474 -34.56 7.95 0.89
CA PRO A 474 -34.26 7.67 2.28
C PRO A 474 -35.12 6.53 2.82
N ARG A 475 -34.55 5.70 3.69
CA ARG A 475 -35.30 4.61 4.34
C ARG A 475 -35.94 5.02 5.66
N VAL A 476 -35.41 6.07 6.28
CA VAL A 476 -35.83 6.59 7.57
C VAL A 476 -36.03 8.10 7.43
N SER A 477 -37.02 8.66 8.11
CA SER A 477 -37.21 10.11 8.15
C SER A 477 -36.26 10.71 9.17
N GLY A 478 -35.63 11.82 8.84
CA GLY A 478 -34.78 12.55 9.77
C GLY A 478 -33.84 13.51 9.08
N ARG A 479 -32.91 14.05 9.86
CA ARG A 479 -31.94 15.02 9.40
C ARG A 479 -30.75 14.32 8.73
N TYR A 480 -30.54 14.61 7.47
CA TYR A 480 -29.44 14.07 6.68
C TYR A 480 -28.43 15.15 6.31
N THR A 481 -27.14 14.83 6.39
CA THR A 481 -26.03 15.66 5.89
C THR A 481 -25.61 15.18 4.49
N PHE A 482 -25.80 16.02 3.47
CA PHE A 482 -25.19 15.86 2.16
C PHE A 482 -23.75 16.39 2.16
N SER A 483 -22.90 15.80 1.33
CA SER A 483 -21.56 16.29 1.01
C SER A 483 -21.32 16.27 -0.50
N LEU A 484 -20.56 17.25 -0.99
CA LEU A 484 -20.05 17.31 -2.36
C LEU A 484 -18.55 17.64 -2.31
N ALA A 485 -17.74 16.77 -2.89
CA ALA A 485 -16.38 17.08 -3.30
C ALA A 485 -16.26 16.88 -4.82
N ASN A 486 -15.52 17.75 -5.50
CA ASN A 486 -15.41 17.70 -6.95
C ASN A 486 -14.05 18.17 -7.43
N THR A 487 -13.69 17.70 -8.62
CA THR A 487 -12.75 18.41 -9.48
C THR A 487 -13.53 19.45 -10.31
N GLY A 488 -12.87 20.48 -10.82
CA GLY A 488 -13.53 21.53 -11.59
C GLY A 488 -14.56 22.31 -10.79
N LYS A 489 -15.70 22.65 -11.38
CA LYS A 489 -16.71 23.52 -10.75
C LYS A 489 -18.07 22.85 -10.72
N ALA A 490 -18.59 22.57 -9.52
CA ALA A 490 -19.82 21.79 -9.37
C ALA A 490 -20.93 22.47 -8.55
N LYS A 491 -22.18 22.14 -8.88
CA LYS A 491 -23.38 22.47 -8.09
C LYS A 491 -24.26 21.24 -7.91
N LEU A 492 -24.70 20.99 -6.69
CA LEU A 492 -25.63 19.91 -6.35
C LEU A 492 -27.02 20.46 -6.04
N PHE A 493 -28.02 19.83 -6.62
CA PHE A 493 -29.44 20.16 -6.54
C PHE A 493 -30.24 18.95 -6.05
N LEU A 494 -31.31 19.24 -5.31
CA LEU A 494 -32.32 18.27 -4.89
C LEU A 494 -33.71 18.84 -5.21
N ASP A 495 -34.54 18.10 -5.97
CA ASP A 495 -35.83 18.57 -6.49
C ASP A 495 -35.72 19.96 -7.16
N GLU A 496 -34.72 20.14 -8.02
CA GLU A 496 -34.35 21.41 -8.70
C GLU A 496 -33.93 22.58 -7.80
N LYS A 497 -33.95 22.40 -6.48
CA LYS A 497 -33.44 23.39 -5.52
C LYS A 497 -31.93 23.23 -5.36
N LEU A 498 -31.18 24.33 -5.53
CA LEU A 498 -29.74 24.36 -5.26
C LEU A 498 -29.50 24.05 -3.77
N LEU A 499 -28.69 23.02 -3.51
CA LEU A 499 -28.38 22.56 -2.18
C LEU A 499 -26.92 22.87 -1.81
N ILE A 500 -25.97 22.59 -2.69
CA ILE A 500 -24.55 22.93 -2.53
C ILE A 500 -24.04 23.64 -3.78
N ASP A 501 -23.43 24.82 -3.62
CA ASP A 501 -22.64 25.49 -4.67
C ASP A 501 -21.15 25.35 -4.34
N ASN A 502 -20.41 24.58 -5.13
CA ASN A 502 -18.97 24.35 -4.94
C ASN A 502 -18.17 24.72 -6.21
N MET A 503 -18.49 25.88 -6.79
CA MET A 503 -17.83 26.36 -8.01
C MET A 503 -16.49 27.06 -7.77
N GLU A 504 -16.33 27.75 -6.64
CA GLU A 504 -15.21 28.68 -6.37
C GLU A 504 -14.40 28.23 -5.14
N TRP A 505 -14.09 26.94 -5.07
CA TRP A 505 -13.25 26.38 -4.01
C TRP A 505 -11.76 26.69 -4.26
N THR A 506 -10.99 26.85 -3.18
CA THR A 506 -9.58 27.26 -3.23
C THR A 506 -8.63 26.32 -2.48
N LYS A 507 -9.17 25.37 -1.72
CA LYS A 507 -8.39 24.38 -0.96
C LYS A 507 -8.47 23.01 -1.59
N VAL A 508 -7.30 22.44 -1.88
CA VAL A 508 -7.15 21.07 -2.36
C VAL A 508 -7.20 20.12 -1.17
N SER A 509 -7.97 19.04 -1.31
CA SER A 509 -8.02 17.91 -0.36
C SER A 509 -7.25 16.72 -0.90
N ASN A 510 -7.05 15.71 -0.06
CA ASN A 510 -6.38 14.45 -0.42
C ASN A 510 -7.24 13.58 -1.37
N GLY A 511 -8.50 13.95 -1.63
CA GLY A 511 -9.37 13.24 -2.54
C GLY A 511 -8.88 13.30 -3.99
N PHE A 512 -9.22 12.28 -4.77
CA PHE A 512 -8.85 12.18 -6.19
C PHE A 512 -7.34 12.35 -6.42
N LEU A 513 -6.52 11.65 -5.62
CA LEU A 513 -5.06 11.74 -5.66
C LEU A 513 -4.55 13.17 -5.40
N GLY A 514 -5.24 13.96 -4.57
CA GLY A 514 -4.87 15.36 -4.34
C GLY A 514 -5.38 16.33 -5.42
N CYS A 515 -6.50 16.03 -6.10
CA CYS A 515 -7.03 16.83 -7.22
C CYS A 515 -8.44 17.39 -6.98
N SER A 516 -9.02 17.23 -5.78
CA SER A 516 -10.38 17.68 -5.50
C SER A 516 -10.47 18.75 -4.42
N SER A 517 -11.61 19.42 -4.35
CA SER A 517 -11.99 20.24 -3.20
C SER A 517 -12.08 19.44 -1.90
N GLU A 518 -12.10 20.12 -0.76
CA GLU A 518 -12.69 19.55 0.46
C GLU A 518 -14.19 19.26 0.27
N ASP A 519 -14.76 18.36 1.09
CA ASP A 519 -16.20 18.11 1.10
C ASP A 519 -16.93 19.36 1.61
N LYS A 520 -17.79 19.94 0.77
CA LYS A 520 -18.75 20.97 1.19
C LYS A 520 -20.04 20.30 1.62
N THR A 521 -20.56 20.63 2.80
CA THR A 521 -21.71 19.93 3.40
C THR A 521 -22.91 20.83 3.66
N VAL A 522 -24.10 20.21 3.72
CA VAL A 522 -25.35 20.86 4.15
C VAL A 522 -26.32 19.80 4.67
N SER A 523 -27.07 20.15 5.72
CA SER A 523 -28.06 19.25 6.32
C SER A 523 -29.48 19.70 6.08
N LEU A 524 -30.39 18.74 5.89
CA LEU A 524 -31.82 18.96 5.75
C LEU A 524 -32.63 17.74 6.21
N GLU A 525 -33.91 17.97 6.51
CA GLU A 525 -34.85 16.88 6.78
C GLU A 525 -35.23 16.17 5.48
N LEU A 526 -35.14 14.84 5.49
CA LEU A 526 -35.68 13.99 4.44
C LEU A 526 -36.70 13.02 5.05
N GLU A 527 -37.74 12.72 4.28
CA GLU A 527 -38.80 11.77 4.61
C GLU A 527 -38.51 10.36 4.06
N ALA A 528 -38.75 9.34 4.89
CA ALA A 528 -38.67 7.93 4.49
C ALA A 528 -39.57 7.62 3.29
N GLY A 529 -39.04 6.89 2.32
CA GLY A 529 -39.77 6.42 1.14
C GLY A 529 -40.07 7.50 0.10
N ARG A 530 -39.89 8.79 0.42
CA ARG A 530 -40.01 9.87 -0.56
C ARG A 530 -38.83 9.81 -1.53
N LYS A 531 -39.14 9.91 -2.83
CA LYS A 531 -38.15 10.01 -3.90
C LYS A 531 -37.77 11.46 -4.12
N TYR A 532 -36.48 11.76 -4.10
CA TYR A 532 -35.92 13.08 -4.35
C TYR A 532 -35.07 13.04 -5.61
N ALA A 533 -35.31 13.96 -6.55
CA ALA A 533 -34.50 14.07 -7.76
C ALA A 533 -33.16 14.72 -7.44
N LEU A 534 -32.07 13.99 -7.58
CA LEU A 534 -30.71 14.47 -7.40
C LEU A 534 -30.12 14.88 -8.76
N ARG A 535 -29.47 16.05 -8.79
CA ARG A 535 -28.74 16.53 -9.96
C ARG A 535 -27.43 17.19 -9.53
N VAL A 536 -26.32 16.84 -10.16
CA VAL A 536 -25.05 17.56 -10.02
C VAL A 536 -24.59 18.02 -11.39
N ASP A 537 -24.41 19.31 -11.54
CA ASP A 537 -23.84 19.93 -12.73
C ASP A 537 -22.36 20.17 -12.47
N ASN A 538 -21.46 19.60 -13.27
CA ASN A 538 -20.01 19.80 -13.14
C ASN A 538 -19.38 20.30 -14.45
N VAL A 539 -18.64 21.40 -14.35
CA VAL A 539 -17.86 21.95 -15.44
C VAL A 539 -16.41 21.49 -15.30
N VAL A 540 -15.90 20.82 -16.33
CA VAL A 540 -14.52 20.31 -16.32
C VAL A 540 -13.59 21.43 -16.71
N THR A 541 -12.90 21.95 -15.72
CA THR A 541 -11.95 23.05 -15.85
C THR A 541 -11.01 23.02 -14.66
N LEU A 542 -9.85 23.67 -14.78
CA LEU A 542 -8.99 23.84 -13.63
C LEU A 542 -9.61 24.86 -12.66
N PRO A 543 -9.66 24.56 -11.35
CA PRO A 543 -10.17 25.49 -10.36
C PRO A 543 -9.20 26.65 -10.16
N ALA A 544 -9.68 27.76 -9.58
CA ALA A 544 -8.84 28.92 -9.24
C ALA A 544 -8.07 28.68 -7.92
N VAL A 545 -7.27 27.62 -7.90
CA VAL A 545 -6.38 27.27 -6.79
C VAL A 545 -5.00 27.88 -6.99
N GLU A 546 -4.19 27.94 -5.93
CA GLU A 546 -2.76 28.23 -6.06
C GLU A 546 -2.09 27.25 -7.04
N ALA A 547 -0.89 27.57 -7.52
CA ALA A 547 -0.15 26.69 -8.43
C ALA A 547 -0.16 25.25 -7.87
N PHE A 548 -0.73 24.34 -8.65
CA PHE A 548 -0.89 22.97 -8.25
C PHE A 548 0.28 22.15 -8.78
N ASP A 549 0.71 21.27 -7.90
CA ASP A 549 1.96 20.54 -8.03
C ASP A 549 1.76 19.16 -8.64
N ASN A 550 0.52 18.68 -8.64
CA ASN A 550 0.14 17.41 -9.19
C ASN A 550 -0.07 17.54 -10.70
N THR A 551 0.84 16.94 -11.47
CA THR A 551 0.82 16.92 -12.93
C THR A 551 -0.35 16.12 -13.51
N LEU A 552 -1.01 15.26 -12.73
CA LEU A 552 -2.22 14.55 -13.13
C LEU A 552 -3.48 15.43 -13.05
N PHE A 553 -3.46 16.50 -12.25
CA PHE A 553 -4.64 17.31 -11.95
C PHE A 553 -5.37 17.81 -13.23
N PRO A 554 -4.69 18.27 -14.30
CA PRO A 554 -5.37 18.65 -15.53
C PRO A 554 -6.17 17.52 -16.19
N ASN A 555 -5.84 16.27 -15.90
CA ASN A 555 -6.41 15.07 -16.51
C ASN A 555 -7.32 14.27 -15.56
N VAL A 556 -7.40 14.64 -14.27
CA VAL A 556 -8.27 13.97 -13.29
C VAL A 556 -9.60 14.70 -13.19
N THR A 557 -10.68 14.00 -13.53
CA THR A 557 -12.04 14.54 -13.41
C THR A 557 -12.92 13.67 -12.51
N GLY A 558 -13.70 14.25 -11.61
CA GLY A 558 -14.61 13.47 -10.79
C GLY A 558 -15.54 14.25 -9.85
N LEU A 559 -16.49 13.51 -9.29
CA LEU A 559 -17.43 13.94 -8.26
C LEU A 559 -17.51 12.87 -7.17
N ARG A 560 -17.61 13.31 -5.92
CA ARG A 560 -17.99 12.48 -4.79
C ARG A 560 -19.19 13.11 -4.11
N ILE A 561 -20.27 12.35 -4.01
CA ILE A 561 -21.49 12.78 -3.32
C ILE A 561 -21.69 11.83 -2.14
N GLY A 562 -21.77 12.39 -0.94
CA GLY A 562 -22.03 11.60 0.27
C GLY A 562 -23.33 12.01 0.94
N LEU A 563 -23.92 11.08 1.69
CA LEU A 563 -25.15 11.27 2.45
C LEU A 563 -25.10 10.48 3.77
N ALA A 564 -25.24 11.15 4.90
CA ALA A 564 -25.29 10.52 6.22
C ALA A 564 -26.57 10.93 6.96
N LEU A 565 -27.25 9.98 7.59
CA LEU A 565 -28.25 10.28 8.62
C LEU A 565 -27.51 10.80 9.86
N GLU A 566 -27.95 11.92 10.44
CA GLU A 566 -27.42 12.40 11.70
C GLU A 566 -27.92 11.50 12.84
N GLU A 567 -26.98 10.94 13.61
CA GLU A 567 -27.26 9.98 14.69
C GLU A 567 -27.06 10.63 16.06
N ASP A 568 -27.84 10.21 17.06
CA ASP A 568 -27.59 10.59 18.46
C ASP A 568 -26.43 9.77 19.02
N GLU A 569 -25.23 10.33 18.96
CA GLU A 569 -24.01 9.69 19.47
C GLU A 569 -24.08 9.38 20.96
N THR A 570 -24.83 10.14 21.76
CA THR A 570 -24.99 9.83 23.18
C THR A 570 -25.78 8.54 23.34
N ALA A 571 -26.90 8.42 22.63
CA ALA A 571 -27.71 7.20 22.63
C ALA A 571 -26.93 5.99 22.08
N MET A 572 -26.17 6.17 20.99
CA MET A 572 -25.31 5.12 20.43
C MET A 572 -24.25 4.62 21.43
N MET A 573 -23.55 5.53 22.11
CA MET A 573 -22.58 5.20 23.15
C MET A 573 -23.23 4.41 24.29
N GLN A 574 -24.40 4.84 24.77
CA GLN A 574 -25.12 4.14 25.84
C GLN A 574 -25.58 2.73 25.44
N ARG A 575 -26.01 2.53 24.19
CA ARG A 575 -26.34 1.18 23.68
C ARG A 575 -25.13 0.25 23.66
N ALA A 576 -23.98 0.73 23.18
CA ALA A 576 -22.75 -0.06 23.18
C ALA A 576 -22.31 -0.45 24.61
N ILE A 577 -22.36 0.50 25.56
CA ILE A 577 -22.08 0.25 26.99
C ILE A 577 -23.06 -0.78 27.57
N ALA A 578 -24.36 -0.65 27.30
CA ALA A 578 -25.38 -1.56 27.81
C ALA A 578 -25.19 -2.99 27.26
N SER A 579 -24.99 -3.12 25.94
CA SER A 579 -24.72 -4.40 25.30
C SER A 579 -23.45 -5.07 25.88
N ALA A 580 -22.38 -4.30 26.07
CA ALA A 580 -21.14 -4.79 26.69
C ALA A 580 -21.38 -5.30 28.12
N ARG A 581 -22.09 -4.53 28.95
CA ARG A 581 -22.34 -4.85 30.37
C ARG A 581 -23.11 -6.16 30.55
N GLU A 582 -24.02 -6.47 29.64
CA GLU A 582 -24.86 -7.66 29.70
C GLU A 582 -24.17 -8.93 29.17
N ALA A 583 -23.06 -8.78 28.42
CA ALA A 583 -22.36 -9.90 27.81
C ALA A 583 -21.30 -10.50 28.74
N ASP A 584 -21.00 -11.79 28.56
CA ASP A 584 -19.87 -12.46 29.24
C ASP A 584 -18.53 -11.94 28.71
N VAL A 585 -18.51 -11.58 27.42
CA VAL A 585 -17.36 -11.05 26.69
C VAL A 585 -17.83 -10.03 25.64
N ALA A 586 -17.07 -8.94 25.50
CA ALA A 586 -17.27 -7.94 24.46
C ALA A 586 -16.10 -7.99 23.46
N VAL A 587 -16.40 -8.12 22.17
CA VAL A 587 -15.43 -8.03 21.08
C VAL A 587 -15.67 -6.71 20.36
N LEU A 588 -14.83 -5.71 20.63
CA LEU A 588 -14.93 -4.37 20.08
C LEU A 588 -13.97 -4.21 18.90
N VAL A 589 -14.51 -4.09 17.69
CA VAL A 589 -13.75 -3.91 16.44
C VAL A 589 -13.77 -2.44 16.04
N VAL A 590 -12.60 -1.81 16.10
CA VAL A 590 -12.39 -0.38 15.83
C VAL A 590 -11.19 -0.18 14.92
N GLY A 591 -11.02 1.02 14.36
CA GLY A 591 -9.88 1.27 13.51
C GLY A 591 -9.99 2.52 12.66
N HIS A 592 -9.04 2.62 11.74
CA HIS A 592 -9.07 3.55 10.63
C HIS A 592 -9.88 3.00 9.46
N ASN A 593 -10.09 3.83 8.44
CA ASN A 593 -10.73 3.48 7.18
C ASN A 593 -10.07 4.24 6.01
N LYS A 594 -10.63 4.03 4.81
CA LYS A 594 -10.21 4.66 3.55
C LYS A 594 -10.30 6.19 3.52
N ASP A 595 -10.97 6.82 4.48
CA ASP A 595 -10.99 8.29 4.60
C ASP A 595 -9.75 8.82 5.35
N SER A 596 -9.15 8.00 6.21
CA SER A 596 -8.04 8.41 7.09
C SER A 596 -6.69 7.82 6.69
N GLU A 597 -6.65 6.70 5.96
CA GLU A 597 -5.40 6.06 5.52
C GLU A 597 -5.53 5.69 4.02
N GLY A 598 -4.73 6.36 3.19
CA GLY A 598 -4.83 6.23 1.74
C GLY A 598 -3.82 7.12 1.01
N GLU A 599 -3.66 6.83 -0.28
CA GLU A 599 -2.90 7.68 -1.19
C GLU A 599 -3.47 9.10 -1.29
N GLY A 600 -2.59 10.09 -1.39
CA GLY A 600 -2.94 11.50 -1.58
C GLY A 600 -2.82 12.35 -0.31
N GLY A 601 -2.67 11.76 0.88
CA GLY A 601 -2.34 12.52 2.07
C GLY A 601 -1.99 11.71 3.31
N ASP A 602 -1.19 12.34 4.17
CA ASP A 602 -0.74 11.76 5.43
C ASP A 602 -1.78 11.98 6.56
N ARG A 603 -1.70 11.16 7.60
CA ARG A 603 -2.51 11.33 8.80
C ARG A 603 -2.09 12.59 9.58
N PRO A 604 -3.05 13.31 10.19
CA PRO A 604 -2.73 14.47 11.02
C PRO A 604 -2.14 14.08 12.38
N ASP A 605 -2.49 12.89 12.89
CA ASP A 605 -2.07 12.36 14.18
C ASP A 605 -2.18 10.82 14.23
N ILE A 606 -1.85 10.23 15.38
CA ILE A 606 -1.94 8.77 15.64
C ILE A 606 -3.22 8.37 16.37
N GLN A 607 -4.23 9.24 16.49
CA GLN A 607 -5.48 8.93 17.18
C GLN A 607 -6.39 8.08 16.29
N LEU A 608 -7.22 7.26 16.95
CA LEU A 608 -8.34 6.63 16.24
C LEU A 608 -9.40 7.69 15.89
N PRO A 609 -10.07 7.59 14.74
CA PRO A 609 -11.00 8.62 14.28
C PRO A 609 -12.16 8.90 15.23
N GLY A 610 -12.56 10.17 15.30
CA GLY A 610 -13.70 10.65 16.07
C GLY A 610 -13.60 10.31 17.56
N ARG A 611 -14.69 9.80 18.14
CA ARG A 611 -14.79 9.49 19.58
C ARG A 611 -14.45 8.03 19.90
N THR A 612 -13.69 7.38 19.03
CA THR A 612 -13.42 5.95 19.14
C THR A 612 -12.63 5.61 20.41
N ASN A 613 -11.66 6.43 20.82
CA ASN A 613 -10.95 6.22 22.09
C ASN A 613 -11.88 6.31 23.31
N GLU A 614 -12.88 7.20 23.30
CA GLU A 614 -13.90 7.27 24.36
C GLU A 614 -14.76 6.01 24.39
N LEU A 615 -15.17 5.51 23.22
CA LEU A 615 -15.94 4.26 23.09
C LEU A 615 -15.18 3.08 23.67
N VAL A 616 -13.90 2.91 23.31
CA VAL A 616 -13.11 1.78 23.81
C VAL A 616 -12.97 1.84 25.34
N ALA A 617 -12.65 3.01 25.89
CA ALA A 617 -12.54 3.18 27.34
C ALA A 617 -13.88 2.88 28.06
N ALA A 618 -14.99 3.39 27.52
CA ALA A 618 -16.32 3.19 28.10
C ALA A 618 -16.76 1.71 28.07
N VAL A 619 -16.50 1.00 26.97
CA VAL A 619 -16.80 -0.44 26.83
C VAL A 619 -15.91 -1.27 27.76
N CYS A 620 -14.60 -1.00 27.82
CA CYS A 620 -13.70 -1.70 28.75
C CYS A 620 -14.10 -1.48 30.22
N GLY A 621 -14.55 -0.27 30.57
CA GLY A 621 -15.08 0.03 31.90
C GLY A 621 -16.41 -0.66 32.21
N ALA A 622 -17.22 -0.96 31.19
CA ALA A 622 -18.50 -1.66 31.33
C ALA A 622 -18.34 -3.19 31.39
N ASN A 623 -17.34 -3.74 30.71
CA ASN A 623 -17.04 -5.17 30.68
C ASN A 623 -15.53 -5.44 30.78
N PRO A 624 -15.04 -6.02 31.91
CA PRO A 624 -13.61 -6.28 32.13
C PRO A 624 -13.04 -7.42 31.27
N ASN A 625 -13.85 -8.11 30.49
CA ASN A 625 -13.45 -9.13 29.53
C ASN A 625 -13.45 -8.59 28.09
N THR A 626 -13.34 -7.28 27.91
CA THR A 626 -13.33 -6.68 26.56
C THR A 626 -12.06 -7.06 25.79
N ILE A 627 -12.26 -7.63 24.61
CA ILE A 627 -11.25 -7.85 23.57
C ILE A 627 -11.36 -6.70 22.57
N VAL A 628 -10.29 -5.96 22.35
CA VAL A 628 -10.25 -4.87 21.37
C VAL A 628 -9.48 -5.31 20.13
N VAL A 629 -10.13 -5.25 18.97
CA VAL A 629 -9.55 -5.54 17.67
C VAL A 629 -9.34 -4.22 16.93
N VAL A 630 -8.10 -3.93 16.55
CA VAL A 630 -7.71 -2.66 15.90
C VAL A 630 -7.36 -2.92 14.44
N GLN A 631 -8.15 -2.37 13.52
CA GLN A 631 -7.84 -2.34 12.08
C GLN A 631 -7.19 -1.01 11.70
N ALA A 632 -5.88 -0.98 11.57
CA ALA A 632 -5.12 0.20 11.17
C ALA A 632 -3.88 -0.21 10.37
N ALA A 633 -3.45 0.65 9.46
CA ALA A 633 -2.28 0.39 8.61
C ALA A 633 -0.93 0.73 9.26
N SER A 634 -0.96 1.44 10.38
CA SER A 634 0.23 1.94 11.05
C SER A 634 -0.04 2.11 12.54
N ALA A 635 0.94 2.63 13.28
CA ALA A 635 0.81 2.76 14.72
C ALA A 635 -0.29 3.74 15.11
N VAL A 636 -1.12 3.35 16.08
CA VAL A 636 -2.16 4.19 16.68
C VAL A 636 -1.94 4.31 18.19
N SER A 637 -2.36 5.42 18.75
CA SER A 637 -2.45 5.61 20.19
C SER A 637 -3.50 4.66 20.79
N MET A 638 -3.19 4.11 21.97
CA MET A 638 -4.09 3.23 22.70
C MET A 638 -4.11 3.63 24.18
N PRO A 639 -4.69 4.80 24.55
CA PRO A 639 -4.71 5.27 25.94
C PRO A 639 -5.49 4.32 26.88
N TRP A 640 -6.35 3.47 26.31
CA TRP A 640 -7.13 2.44 26.98
C TRP A 640 -6.42 1.07 27.03
N ALA A 641 -5.18 0.95 26.54
CA ALA A 641 -4.49 -0.34 26.41
C ALA A 641 -4.43 -1.14 27.72
N GLU A 642 -4.28 -0.47 28.87
CA GLU A 642 -4.27 -1.15 30.16
C GLU A 642 -5.63 -1.73 30.56
N GLN A 643 -6.72 -1.08 30.16
CA GLN A 643 -8.10 -1.46 30.51
C GLN A 643 -8.59 -2.66 29.67
N ALA A 644 -8.16 -2.75 28.41
CA ALA A 644 -8.51 -3.87 27.55
C ALA A 644 -7.93 -5.19 28.08
N ARG A 645 -8.73 -6.26 28.06
CA ARG A 645 -8.31 -7.58 28.52
C ARG A 645 -7.41 -8.26 27.50
N ALA A 646 -7.77 -8.14 26.23
CA ALA A 646 -6.92 -8.52 25.11
C ALA A 646 -6.93 -7.43 24.02
N ILE A 647 -5.84 -7.36 23.28
CA ILE A 647 -5.68 -6.43 22.15
C ILE A 647 -5.12 -7.22 20.97
N VAL A 648 -5.86 -7.17 19.86
CA VAL A 648 -5.48 -7.79 18.59
C VAL A 648 -5.31 -6.69 17.56
N LEU A 649 -4.14 -6.67 16.94
CA LEU A 649 -3.87 -5.81 15.81
C LEU A 649 -4.18 -6.57 14.52
N ALA A 650 -5.19 -6.08 13.82
CA ALA A 650 -5.78 -6.75 12.69
C ALA A 650 -5.31 -6.24 11.33
N TRP A 651 -4.61 -5.10 11.26
CA TRP A 651 -4.21 -4.49 9.99
C TRP A 651 -5.38 -4.38 9.00
N TYR A 652 -5.10 -4.46 7.70
CA TYR A 652 -6.08 -4.66 6.65
C TYR A 652 -5.85 -6.00 5.95
N GLN A 653 -6.82 -6.91 6.07
CA GLN A 653 -6.65 -8.33 5.74
C GLN A 653 -7.30 -8.77 4.41
N GLY A 654 -7.71 -7.83 3.57
CA GLY A 654 -8.37 -8.15 2.31
C GLY A 654 -9.72 -8.84 2.48
N GLN A 655 -10.07 -9.71 1.53
CA GLN A 655 -11.41 -10.32 1.44
C GLN A 655 -11.75 -11.27 2.61
N GLU A 656 -10.73 -11.91 3.19
CA GLU A 656 -10.85 -12.93 4.24
C GLU A 656 -10.80 -12.37 5.67
N ASN A 657 -10.85 -11.04 5.83
CA ASN A 657 -10.65 -10.39 7.14
C ASN A 657 -11.54 -10.93 8.26
N GLY A 658 -12.84 -11.18 7.99
CA GLY A 658 -13.78 -11.68 9.00
C GLY A 658 -13.50 -13.13 9.39
N HIS A 659 -13.25 -13.99 8.40
CA HIS A 659 -12.94 -15.40 8.62
C HIS A 659 -11.63 -15.57 9.40
N ALA A 660 -10.56 -14.91 8.96
CA ALA A 660 -9.25 -14.98 9.61
C ALA A 660 -9.32 -14.52 11.08
N LEU A 661 -10.05 -13.43 11.35
CA LEU A 661 -10.25 -12.95 12.71
C LEU A 661 -11.05 -13.95 13.56
N ALA A 662 -12.13 -14.52 13.02
CA ALA A 662 -12.91 -15.52 13.74
C ALA A 662 -12.08 -16.75 14.11
N ASP A 663 -11.26 -17.25 13.18
CA ASP A 663 -10.40 -18.42 13.41
C ASP A 663 -9.41 -18.21 14.55
N VAL A 664 -8.68 -17.08 14.55
CA VAL A 664 -7.70 -16.82 15.60
C VAL A 664 -8.37 -16.54 16.94
N LEU A 665 -9.49 -15.81 16.99
CA LEU A 665 -10.17 -15.50 18.25
C LEU A 665 -10.76 -16.75 18.90
N LEU A 666 -11.17 -17.73 18.10
CA LEU A 666 -11.68 -19.02 18.58
C LEU A 666 -10.59 -20.07 18.78
N GLY A 667 -9.33 -19.75 18.44
CA GLY A 667 -8.20 -20.67 18.57
C GLY A 667 -8.25 -21.86 17.61
N VAL A 668 -8.91 -21.70 16.46
CA VAL A 668 -8.83 -22.63 15.31
C VAL A 668 -7.41 -22.63 14.76
N CYS A 669 -6.78 -21.46 14.73
CA CYS A 669 -5.35 -21.31 14.54
C CYS A 669 -4.75 -20.44 15.66
N ASN A 670 -3.43 -20.51 15.79
CA ASN A 670 -2.68 -19.78 16.82
C ASN A 670 -2.18 -18.44 16.26
N PHE A 671 -2.15 -17.41 17.10
CA PHE A 671 -1.45 -16.17 16.78
C PHE A 671 0.04 -16.44 16.55
N SER A 672 0.55 -15.88 15.46
CA SER A 672 1.97 -15.99 15.07
C SER A 672 2.53 -14.75 14.39
N GLY A 673 1.73 -13.69 14.25
CA GLY A 673 2.21 -12.43 13.70
C GLY A 673 3.10 -11.69 14.68
N LYS A 674 4.07 -10.92 14.16
CA LYS A 674 4.95 -10.03 14.92
C LYS A 674 4.90 -8.63 14.30
N THR A 675 4.96 -7.58 15.11
CA THR A 675 4.88 -6.18 14.64
C THR A 675 6.04 -5.84 13.68
N PRO A 676 5.77 -5.37 12.46
CA PRO A 676 6.81 -4.89 11.54
C PRO A 676 7.18 -3.41 11.74
N ILE A 677 6.56 -2.76 12.73
CA ILE A 677 6.76 -1.36 13.10
C ILE A 677 6.72 -1.19 14.63
N THR A 678 7.34 -0.14 15.12
CA THR A 678 7.30 0.25 16.53
C THR A 678 6.09 1.14 16.80
N PHE A 679 5.34 0.84 17.86
CA PHE A 679 4.21 1.66 18.30
C PHE A 679 4.67 2.63 19.39
N PRO A 680 4.74 3.94 19.14
CA PRO A 680 5.04 4.92 20.18
C PRO A 680 3.91 5.00 21.21
N ARG A 681 4.23 5.44 22.44
CA ARG A 681 3.20 5.84 23.42
C ARG A 681 2.63 7.21 23.08
N ARG A 682 3.48 8.13 22.66
CA ARG A 682 3.14 9.46 22.16
C ARG A 682 3.88 9.72 20.86
N LEU A 683 3.28 10.47 19.95
CA LEU A 683 3.91 10.74 18.64
C LEU A 683 5.32 11.33 18.80
N GLU A 684 5.54 12.17 19.80
CA GLU A 684 6.81 12.84 20.09
C GLU A 684 7.92 11.88 20.54
N ASP A 685 7.57 10.66 20.96
CA ASP A 685 8.55 9.62 21.29
C ASP A 685 9.19 9.02 20.02
N HIS A 686 8.51 9.16 18.87
CA HIS A 686 8.98 8.65 17.59
C HIS A 686 10.03 9.57 16.97
N GLY A 687 11.11 8.99 16.43
CA GLY A 687 12.25 9.76 15.89
C GLY A 687 11.90 10.70 14.75
N SER A 688 10.89 10.37 13.94
CA SER A 688 10.44 11.24 12.84
C SER A 688 9.64 12.47 13.30
N SER A 689 9.20 12.56 14.55
CA SER A 689 8.21 13.55 14.99
C SER A 689 8.63 15.02 14.83
N ALA A 690 9.94 15.29 14.90
CA ALA A 690 10.48 16.63 14.68
C ALA A 690 10.51 17.04 13.19
N TRP A 691 10.36 16.08 12.28
CA TRP A 691 10.57 16.27 10.84
C TRP A 691 9.47 15.66 9.96
N PHE A 692 8.34 15.26 10.55
CA PHE A 692 7.18 14.70 9.85
C PHE A 692 5.89 15.21 10.50
N PRO A 693 4.86 15.64 9.73
CA PRO A 693 4.80 15.66 8.26
C PRO A 693 5.72 16.69 7.63
N ALA A 694 5.85 16.64 6.30
CA ALA A 694 6.59 17.64 5.55
C ALA A 694 6.06 19.07 5.81
N GLU A 695 6.95 20.06 5.77
CA GLU A 695 6.60 21.48 5.81
C GLU A 695 5.95 21.89 4.48
N ALA A 696 4.64 21.61 4.34
CA ALA A 696 3.91 21.80 3.09
C ALA A 696 4.01 23.21 2.51
N ALA A 697 4.05 24.25 3.35
CA ALA A 697 4.17 25.64 2.93
C ALA A 697 5.54 26.01 2.31
N ARG A 698 6.54 25.12 2.41
CA ARG A 698 7.91 25.33 1.92
C ARG A 698 8.40 24.19 1.04
N ASP A 699 7.56 23.20 0.76
CA ASP A 699 7.95 21.97 0.07
C ASP A 699 9.20 21.33 0.64
N ARG A 700 9.28 21.23 1.96
CA ARG A 700 10.49 20.73 2.63
C ARG A 700 10.19 19.57 3.55
N SER A 701 11.01 18.53 3.46
CA SER A 701 11.05 17.42 4.41
C SER A 701 12.50 17.07 4.71
N VAL A 702 12.82 16.81 5.97
CA VAL A 702 14.21 16.53 6.40
C VAL A 702 14.26 15.16 7.06
N PHE A 703 15.23 14.34 6.68
CA PHE A 703 15.43 13.00 7.25
C PHE A 703 16.41 13.11 8.43
N GLY A 704 16.01 13.88 9.44
CA GLY A 704 16.89 14.29 10.54
C GLY A 704 17.23 13.19 11.54
N GLU A 705 16.43 12.12 11.57
CA GLU A 705 16.70 10.91 12.35
C GLU A 705 17.84 10.07 11.75
N LYS A 706 18.23 10.34 10.49
CA LYS A 706 19.27 9.61 9.76
C LYS A 706 19.03 8.09 9.79
N VAL A 707 20.08 7.30 10.04
CA VAL A 707 20.01 5.83 10.15
C VAL A 707 19.15 5.32 11.32
N LEU A 708 18.62 6.18 12.19
CA LEU A 708 17.81 5.80 13.35
C LEU A 708 16.31 5.67 13.02
N VAL A 709 15.94 5.12 11.87
CA VAL A 709 14.51 4.90 11.54
C VAL A 709 13.92 3.78 12.40
N GLY A 710 12.69 4.02 12.91
CA GLY A 710 11.91 3.03 13.67
C GLY A 710 12.54 2.66 15.02
N TYR A 711 12.56 1.37 15.34
CA TYR A 711 13.11 0.83 16.59
C TYR A 711 14.56 1.25 16.86
N ARG A 712 15.34 1.57 15.83
CA ARG A 712 16.73 2.06 16.00
C ARG A 712 16.77 3.35 16.82
N TRP A 713 15.80 4.24 16.64
CA TRP A 713 15.64 5.44 17.47
C TRP A 713 15.31 5.06 18.91
N PHE A 714 14.29 4.24 19.11
CA PHE A 714 13.84 3.84 20.45
C PHE A 714 14.95 3.15 21.25
N ASP A 715 15.68 2.24 20.62
CA ASP A 715 16.83 1.56 21.21
C ASP A 715 17.97 2.52 21.56
N GLU A 716 18.31 3.45 20.68
CA GLU A 716 19.41 4.41 20.91
C GLU A 716 19.06 5.41 22.01
N GLN A 717 17.80 5.86 22.05
CA GLN A 717 17.28 6.81 23.05
C GLN A 717 16.78 6.15 24.35
N GLU A 718 16.81 4.82 24.43
CA GLU A 718 16.29 4.04 25.56
C GLU A 718 14.81 4.34 25.90
N ILE A 719 14.01 4.61 24.86
CA ILE A 719 12.57 4.88 24.98
C ILE A 719 11.82 3.55 24.94
N VAL A 720 11.00 3.28 25.95
CA VAL A 720 10.14 2.09 25.98
C VAL A 720 8.87 2.35 25.14
N PRO A 721 8.71 1.70 23.97
CA PRO A 721 7.52 1.88 23.15
C PRO A 721 6.27 1.32 23.83
N LEU A 722 5.10 1.60 23.24
CA LEU A 722 3.88 0.90 23.60
C LEU A 722 3.97 -0.57 23.16
N TRP A 723 4.34 -0.81 21.90
CA TRP A 723 4.64 -2.13 21.35
C TRP A 723 5.94 -2.06 20.55
N PRO A 724 6.95 -2.88 20.88
CA PRO A 724 8.25 -2.86 20.19
C PRO A 724 8.18 -3.53 18.82
N PHE A 725 9.15 -3.26 17.95
CA PHE A 725 9.34 -3.98 16.70
C PHE A 725 9.61 -5.48 16.94
N GLY A 726 9.05 -6.33 16.07
CA GLY A 726 9.17 -7.78 16.15
C GLY A 726 8.37 -8.42 17.28
N PHE A 727 7.46 -7.71 17.94
CA PHE A 727 6.68 -8.21 19.07
C PHE A 727 5.37 -8.88 18.65
N GLY A 728 4.98 -9.95 19.34
CA GLY A 728 3.68 -10.58 19.19
C GLY A 728 3.56 -11.83 20.05
N LEU A 729 2.44 -11.95 20.75
CA LEU A 729 2.13 -13.07 21.63
C LEU A 729 1.57 -14.27 20.86
N SER A 730 1.55 -15.42 21.53
CA SER A 730 0.97 -16.67 21.04
C SER A 730 0.06 -17.28 22.13
N TYR A 731 -0.80 -18.23 21.76
CA TYR A 731 -1.51 -19.10 22.70
C TYR A 731 -0.64 -20.22 23.27
N THR A 732 0.60 -20.32 22.81
CA THR A 732 1.62 -21.20 23.39
C THR A 732 2.85 -20.39 23.79
N SER A 733 3.88 -21.05 24.30
CA SER A 733 5.12 -20.41 24.73
C SER A 733 6.31 -21.14 24.16
N PHE A 734 7.35 -20.39 23.79
CA PHE A 734 8.57 -20.94 23.21
C PHE A 734 9.76 -20.60 24.09
N ARG A 735 10.82 -21.41 23.98
CA ARG A 735 12.11 -21.17 24.62
C ARG A 735 13.22 -21.42 23.64
N LEU A 736 14.18 -20.49 23.59
CA LEU A 736 15.41 -20.63 22.82
C LEU A 736 16.53 -21.28 23.66
N SER A 737 17.22 -22.27 23.09
CA SER A 737 18.38 -22.92 23.68
C SER A 737 19.43 -23.26 22.63
N ASP A 738 20.60 -23.75 23.08
CA ASP A 738 21.72 -24.18 22.22
C ASP A 738 22.14 -23.13 21.18
N VAL A 739 22.05 -21.84 21.54
CA VAL A 739 22.35 -20.73 20.62
C VAL A 739 23.86 -20.59 20.45
N ARG A 740 24.33 -20.71 19.20
CA ARG A 740 25.75 -20.69 18.86
C ARG A 740 26.01 -20.11 17.46
N LEU A 741 27.24 -19.64 17.25
CA LEU A 741 27.71 -19.20 15.95
C LEU A 741 28.58 -20.28 15.30
N SER A 742 28.53 -20.33 13.97
CA SER A 742 29.48 -21.08 13.14
C SER A 742 29.85 -20.27 11.90
N GLY A 743 30.89 -20.69 11.19
CA GLY A 743 31.45 -19.94 10.07
C GLY A 743 32.47 -18.90 10.52
N THR A 744 32.94 -18.08 9.58
CA THR A 744 33.87 -16.98 9.82
C THR A 744 33.30 -15.72 9.19
N MET A 745 33.76 -14.55 9.62
CA MET A 745 33.46 -13.27 8.97
C MET A 745 34.78 -12.57 8.65
N THR A 746 35.02 -12.27 7.38
CA THR A 746 36.21 -11.55 6.91
C THR A 746 35.81 -10.30 6.15
N THR A 747 36.76 -9.38 5.98
CA THR A 747 36.54 -8.14 5.21
C THR A 747 36.18 -8.39 3.73
N THR A 748 36.60 -9.51 3.13
CA THR A 748 36.39 -9.77 1.69
C THR A 748 35.33 -10.80 1.37
N ALA A 749 35.19 -11.90 2.11
CA ALA A 749 34.06 -12.83 1.96
C ALA A 749 34.08 -13.93 3.02
N SER A 750 33.07 -13.93 3.90
CA SER A 750 32.54 -15.11 4.59
C SER A 750 31.22 -14.74 5.27
N GLN A 751 30.40 -15.74 5.64
CA GLN A 751 29.14 -15.55 6.38
C GLN A 751 29.24 -16.29 7.71
N ILE A 752 28.55 -15.77 8.73
CA ILE A 752 28.30 -16.52 9.95
C ILE A 752 26.89 -17.11 9.90
N VAL A 753 26.69 -18.23 10.59
CA VAL A 753 25.37 -18.84 10.76
C VAL A 753 25.05 -18.91 12.24
N VAL A 754 23.93 -18.30 12.61
CA VAL A 754 23.33 -18.41 13.95
C VAL A 754 22.52 -19.69 13.99
N HIS A 755 22.90 -20.61 14.87
CA HIS A 755 22.12 -21.81 15.17
C HIS A 755 21.37 -21.57 16.47
N ALA A 756 20.11 -21.99 16.52
CA ALA A 756 19.31 -21.98 17.74
C ALA A 756 18.35 -23.17 17.73
N ARG A 757 18.00 -23.67 18.91
CA ARG A 757 16.93 -24.63 19.10
C ARG A 757 15.71 -23.92 19.67
N VAL A 758 14.56 -24.13 19.05
CA VAL A 758 13.27 -23.56 19.43
C VAL A 758 12.39 -24.67 19.98
N ALA A 759 12.14 -24.65 21.29
CA ALA A 759 11.25 -25.61 21.94
C ALA A 759 9.89 -24.97 22.20
N ASN A 760 8.80 -25.65 21.82
CA ASN A 760 7.44 -25.26 22.22
C ASN A 760 7.14 -25.87 23.59
N VAL A 761 7.19 -25.03 24.62
CA VAL A 761 7.03 -25.44 26.02
C VAL A 761 5.60 -25.25 26.55
N GLY A 762 4.68 -24.82 25.67
CA GLY A 762 3.26 -24.68 26.00
C GLY A 762 2.40 -25.87 25.54
N GLY A 763 1.08 -25.69 25.62
CA GLY A 763 0.09 -26.75 25.39
C GLY A 763 -0.57 -26.75 24.01
N ARG A 764 -0.11 -25.91 23.07
CA ARG A 764 -0.69 -25.77 21.73
C ARG A 764 0.42 -25.69 20.68
N ASP A 765 0.16 -26.21 19.50
CA ASP A 765 1.05 -26.02 18.36
C ASP A 765 1.10 -24.52 17.97
N GLY A 766 2.21 -24.11 17.37
CA GLY A 766 2.34 -22.73 16.92
C GLY A 766 3.61 -22.46 16.15
N HIS A 767 3.71 -21.23 15.65
CA HIS A 767 4.93 -20.72 15.06
C HIS A 767 5.61 -19.73 16.01
N GLU A 768 6.93 -19.71 15.98
CA GLU A 768 7.75 -18.64 16.56
C GLU A 768 8.66 -18.04 15.48
N VAL A 769 9.06 -16.79 15.67
CA VAL A 769 10.01 -16.07 14.82
C VAL A 769 11.28 -15.81 15.61
N VAL A 770 12.35 -16.53 15.26
CA VAL A 770 13.69 -16.24 15.78
C VAL A 770 14.25 -15.05 15.01
N GLN A 771 14.64 -14.00 15.72
CA GLN A 771 15.14 -12.76 15.17
C GLN A 771 16.61 -12.58 15.54
N VAL A 772 17.41 -12.21 14.54
CA VAL A 772 18.86 -12.00 14.68
C VAL A 772 19.18 -10.56 14.33
N TYR A 773 19.75 -9.85 15.31
CA TYR A 773 20.23 -8.48 15.16
C TYR A 773 21.75 -8.44 15.30
N VAL A 774 22.39 -7.47 14.65
CA VAL A 774 23.84 -7.25 14.75
C VAL A 774 24.16 -5.81 15.13
N SER A 775 25.26 -5.62 15.87
CA SER A 775 25.79 -4.27 16.13
C SER A 775 26.46 -3.70 14.88
N PRO A 776 26.46 -2.37 14.69
CA PRO A 776 27.27 -1.74 13.64
C PRO A 776 28.76 -1.73 14.00
N SER A 777 29.60 -1.30 13.05
CA SER A 777 31.02 -1.04 13.30
C SER A 777 31.21 0.00 14.40
N ALA A 778 32.12 -0.27 15.35
CA ALA A 778 32.52 0.70 16.38
C ALA A 778 33.13 1.97 15.77
N ARG A 779 33.76 1.86 14.59
CA ARG A 779 34.42 2.98 13.89
C ARG A 779 33.45 4.10 13.52
N ILE A 780 32.18 3.78 13.32
CA ILE A 780 31.13 4.77 13.03
C ILE A 780 31.03 5.79 14.16
N ARG A 781 30.98 5.30 15.41
CA ARG A 781 30.97 6.15 16.61
C ARG A 781 32.32 6.85 16.82
N ASP A 782 33.44 6.18 16.55
CA ASP A 782 34.78 6.79 16.63
C ASP A 782 34.93 7.98 15.68
N LYS A 783 34.26 7.94 14.52
CA LYS A 783 34.17 9.06 13.56
C LYS A 783 33.16 10.16 13.97
N GLY A 784 32.44 10.00 15.08
CA GLY A 784 31.39 10.94 15.51
C GLY A 784 30.13 10.91 14.65
N LEU A 785 29.90 9.84 13.88
CA LEU A 785 28.69 9.67 13.06
C LEU A 785 27.56 9.09 13.91
N VAL A 786 26.31 9.39 13.51
CA VAL A 786 25.11 8.78 14.12
C VAL A 786 25.14 7.27 13.91
N SER A 787 24.87 6.50 14.96
CA SER A 787 24.90 5.04 14.93
C SER A 787 23.76 4.48 15.77
N TYR A 788 23.39 3.24 15.52
CA TYR A 788 22.40 2.48 16.29
C TYR A 788 23.08 1.42 17.16
N ARG A 789 22.35 0.84 18.13
CA ARG A 789 22.84 -0.28 18.95
C ARG A 789 22.86 -1.60 18.19
N LYS A 790 21.77 -1.88 17.48
CA LYS A 790 21.55 -3.13 16.76
C LYS A 790 20.62 -2.91 15.57
N THR A 791 20.77 -3.73 14.54
CA THR A 791 19.89 -3.77 13.35
C THR A 791 19.55 -5.21 13.00
N LEU A 792 18.34 -5.47 12.50
CA LEU A 792 17.93 -6.77 12.01
C LEU A 792 18.84 -7.19 10.84
N ALA A 793 19.30 -8.44 10.88
CA ALA A 793 20.23 -9.03 9.91
C ALA A 793 19.80 -10.43 9.45
N GLY A 794 18.77 -11.00 10.07
CA GLY A 794 18.25 -12.32 9.74
C GLY A 794 17.07 -12.69 10.62
N PHE A 795 16.22 -13.57 10.13
CA PHE A 795 15.14 -14.16 10.93
C PHE A 795 14.72 -15.51 10.34
N CYS A 796 14.01 -16.30 11.13
CA CYS A 796 13.38 -17.55 10.68
C CYS A 796 12.07 -17.75 11.43
N LYS A 797 10.97 -17.90 10.69
CA LYS A 797 9.70 -18.39 11.24
C LYS A 797 9.70 -19.91 11.20
N VAL A 798 9.39 -20.55 12.32
CA VAL A 798 9.42 -22.01 12.47
C VAL A 798 8.16 -22.51 13.15
N TRP A 799 7.57 -23.57 12.59
CA TRP A 799 6.48 -24.32 13.22
C TRP A 799 7.05 -25.31 14.24
N VAL A 800 6.47 -25.35 15.43
CA VAL A 800 6.87 -26.32 16.46
C VAL A 800 5.61 -26.84 17.15
N SER A 801 5.39 -28.16 17.07
CA SER A 801 4.28 -28.82 17.76
C SER A 801 4.45 -28.74 19.28
N ALA A 802 3.36 -28.82 20.03
CA ALA A 802 3.39 -28.75 21.50
C ALA A 802 4.29 -29.84 22.10
N GLY A 803 5.25 -29.43 22.93
CA GLY A 803 6.22 -30.33 23.56
C GLY A 803 7.39 -30.78 22.67
N GLU A 804 7.44 -30.35 21.40
CA GLU A 804 8.53 -30.65 20.48
C GLU A 804 9.54 -29.49 20.40
N GLU A 805 10.66 -29.76 19.72
CA GLU A 805 11.73 -28.80 19.44
C GLU A 805 12.17 -28.86 17.98
N GLN A 806 12.62 -27.72 17.44
CA GLN A 806 13.15 -27.60 16.08
C GLN A 806 14.46 -26.80 16.09
N ASP A 807 15.44 -27.26 15.31
CA ASP A 807 16.68 -26.52 15.11
C ASP A 807 16.53 -25.56 13.91
N VAL A 808 17.00 -24.32 14.08
CA VAL A 808 17.03 -23.30 13.03
C VAL A 808 18.45 -22.83 12.75
N ALA A 809 18.72 -22.48 11.50
CA ALA A 809 20.00 -21.96 11.05
C ALA A 809 19.77 -20.68 10.23
N ILE A 810 20.24 -19.55 10.75
CA ILE A 810 19.98 -18.22 10.19
C ILE A 810 21.32 -17.64 9.70
N PRO A 811 21.53 -17.53 8.38
CA PRO A 811 22.75 -16.94 7.83
C PRO A 811 22.72 -15.42 8.03
N VAL A 812 23.84 -14.88 8.52
CA VAL A 812 24.12 -13.44 8.52
C VAL A 812 25.24 -13.20 7.53
N LYS A 813 24.88 -12.56 6.42
CA LYS A 813 25.81 -12.23 5.34
C LYS A 813 26.64 -11.00 5.71
N ARG A 814 27.83 -10.86 5.13
CA ARG A 814 28.71 -9.71 5.36
C ARG A 814 28.02 -8.38 5.03
N GLU A 815 27.11 -8.38 4.06
CA GLU A 815 26.38 -7.19 3.60
C GLU A 815 25.60 -6.53 4.74
N GLU A 816 25.17 -7.31 5.73
CA GLU A 816 24.42 -6.83 6.90
C GLU A 816 25.29 -6.08 7.92
N LEU A 817 26.62 -6.16 7.79
CA LEU A 817 27.60 -5.51 8.67
C LEU A 817 28.28 -4.32 7.99
N ARG A 818 28.04 -4.12 6.69
CA ARG A 818 28.64 -3.02 5.93
C ARG A 818 27.96 -1.71 6.26
N TRP A 819 28.75 -0.64 6.22
CA TRP A 819 28.27 0.73 6.34
C TRP A 819 28.88 1.58 5.23
N TYR A 820 28.21 2.66 4.85
CA TYR A 820 28.67 3.55 3.79
C TYR A 820 29.47 4.70 4.37
N ASP A 821 30.75 4.78 4.03
CA ASP A 821 31.65 5.85 4.45
C ASP A 821 31.60 6.98 3.43
N GLU A 822 30.77 7.99 3.69
CA GLU A 822 30.55 9.12 2.76
C GLU A 822 31.84 9.87 2.42
N GLN A 823 32.78 9.95 3.36
CA GLN A 823 34.08 10.60 3.15
C GLN A 823 34.93 9.87 2.12
N GLU A 824 34.83 8.53 2.10
CA GLU A 824 35.60 7.66 1.20
C GLU A 824 34.79 7.27 -0.05
N GLY A 825 33.48 7.59 -0.09
CA GLY A 825 32.57 7.28 -1.19
C GLY A 825 32.35 5.78 -1.42
N GLN A 826 32.53 4.93 -0.40
CA GLN A 826 32.48 3.48 -0.57
C GLN A 826 31.91 2.74 0.64
N TRP A 827 31.31 1.59 0.35
CA TRP A 827 30.84 0.63 1.35
C TRP A 827 31.99 -0.15 1.98
N GLN A 828 32.11 -0.07 3.31
CA GLN A 828 33.18 -0.72 4.08
C GLN A 828 32.64 -1.74 5.09
N LEU A 829 33.47 -2.73 5.42
CA LEU A 829 33.31 -3.60 6.56
C LEU A 829 34.60 -3.51 7.37
N ASP A 830 34.52 -3.00 8.59
CA ASP A 830 35.70 -2.86 9.43
C ASP A 830 36.03 -4.18 10.13
N ARG A 831 37.34 -4.45 10.30
CA ARG A 831 37.79 -5.51 11.20
C ARG A 831 37.49 -5.13 12.65
N GLY A 832 37.19 -6.10 13.49
CA GLY A 832 36.96 -5.86 14.91
C GLY A 832 35.92 -6.79 15.52
N GLN A 833 35.56 -6.50 16.76
CA GLN A 833 34.52 -7.25 17.47
C GLN A 833 33.14 -6.70 17.16
N TYR A 834 32.22 -7.60 16.86
CA TYR A 834 30.81 -7.34 16.63
C TYR A 834 29.97 -8.18 17.58
N ARG A 835 28.74 -7.75 17.81
CA ARG A 835 27.76 -8.46 18.63
C ARG A 835 26.61 -8.95 17.76
N CYS A 836 26.14 -10.15 18.09
CA CYS A 836 24.95 -10.78 17.54
C CYS A 836 23.94 -10.97 18.67
N PHE A 837 22.75 -10.41 18.53
CA PHE A 837 21.66 -10.49 19.48
C PHE A 837 20.59 -11.42 18.92
N VAL A 838 20.19 -12.43 19.69
CA VAL A 838 19.22 -13.45 19.27
C VAL A 838 18.06 -13.46 20.26
N GLY A 839 16.84 -13.38 19.74
CA GLY A 839 15.63 -13.32 20.54
C GLY A 839 14.37 -13.44 19.70
N THR A 840 13.23 -13.06 20.28
CA THR A 840 11.90 -13.14 19.63
C THR A 840 11.24 -11.79 19.37
N SER A 841 11.86 -10.70 19.82
CA SER A 841 11.55 -9.30 19.48
C SER A 841 12.76 -8.40 19.75
N VAL A 842 12.74 -7.14 19.29
CA VAL A 842 13.86 -6.21 19.56
C VAL A 842 14.08 -5.91 21.05
N SER A 843 13.02 -6.09 21.86
CA SER A 843 13.03 -5.92 23.32
C SER A 843 13.17 -7.21 24.11
N ASP A 844 13.10 -8.37 23.46
CA ASP A 844 13.16 -9.70 24.09
C ASP A 844 14.32 -10.49 23.48
N ILE A 845 15.53 -10.15 23.95
CA ILE A 845 16.79 -10.73 23.53
C ILE A 845 17.24 -11.75 24.59
N ASP A 846 17.28 -13.02 24.20
CA ASP A 846 17.70 -14.12 25.08
C ASP A 846 19.23 -14.27 25.14
N TYR A 847 19.92 -14.03 24.01
CA TYR A 847 21.36 -14.27 23.90
C TYR A 847 22.07 -13.12 23.20
N GLU A 848 23.24 -12.74 23.73
CA GLU A 848 24.21 -11.87 23.10
C GLU A 848 25.52 -12.64 22.88
N LEU A 849 25.93 -12.77 21.63
CA LEU A 849 27.15 -13.48 21.22
C LEU A 849 28.14 -12.48 20.61
N ILE A 850 29.42 -12.69 20.84
CA ILE A 850 30.50 -11.88 20.24
C ILE A 850 31.15 -12.69 19.13
N PHE A 851 31.41 -12.05 18.00
CA PHE A 851 32.24 -12.59 16.93
C PHE A 851 33.24 -11.54 16.43
N THR A 852 34.28 -11.99 15.75
CA THR A 852 35.31 -11.11 15.20
C THR A 852 35.23 -11.11 13.68
N VAL A 853 35.27 -9.92 13.09
CA VAL A 853 35.52 -9.72 11.66
C VAL A 853 37.03 -9.65 11.47
N GLU A 854 37.58 -10.66 10.81
CA GLU A 854 39.01 -10.77 10.55
C GLU A 854 39.41 -10.02 9.28
N GLN A 855 40.65 -9.55 9.25
CA GLN A 855 41.25 -9.07 8.01
C GLN A 855 41.63 -10.28 7.17
N THR A 856 41.31 -10.24 5.87
CA THR A 856 41.61 -11.34 4.97
C THR A 856 43.09 -11.65 4.83
#